data_AF-A0AAD4JXR5-F1
#
_entry.id   AF-A0AAD4JXR5-F1
#
_cell.length_a   1.000
_cell.length_b   1.000
_cell.length_c   1.000
_cell.angle_alpha   90.00
_cell.angle_beta   90.00
_cell.angle_gamma   90.00
#
_symmetry.space_group_name_H-M   'P 1'
#
loop_
_entity.id
_entity.type
_entity.pdbx_description
1 polymer ?
#
loop_
_entity_poly.entity_id
_entity_poly.type
_entity_poly.pdbx_seq_one_letter_code
_entity_poly.pdbx_strand_id
1 'polypeptide(L)'
;MSGNDVSVTETAQSDQYMPASGTTAFHQYYRYHNHKQQPQQQQQQQQGCMRHIPQQQQQHRQLQWEQQQQQQQLANSSSEFDEFHWPSKQLQQQSGGKIYITPADIPPPPQPPHGNSNSHSHHNGNKSRHHHQQHQQQQHQQQHLHQPHPHPHPHPAATLTTPHRTPPHRCKCEHPIELLDYDYEDAAATPTAATTSAAAAAAAAASALHSHRHQHPPYYYKAATSSSANLTASYQLRRHSAKLHESMLGGVGGSSLDDDDLHSAGGFGGGGGMTRFKNLVYSKEKKRRVRIILSIVAAVVAVALVATMIVFVVGSGEDDKPSDNTGDKGINLDDVLSGQLYAKRFNGSWGNGNTLIYKVHSGVSDEIIELDTKTQTPTKLMSNASQYVLYEKSADGQFLLLAKNYKKNFRYSFLAQYDIYNISSGSITPLTIENEPAFLSMVQWSPVGNALIINFERNLYYKKGALEREIAITTNENGIFLNGIPDWVYEEEVFSSNVATWFNPSGKQIAFIQFDDSPTHVINFPYYGDAGDLRYQYPLHQAIHYPKAGSSNPRVVLYLADLESAVAGNPTFLTPMPVPSTLNTESDYIVTVVSWLDDNNVLSIWMNRIQNAAYVVSFDGRSRKQLYSKESDTGWVDLYTAPFKNRNGSRLAFVLPHENYKQVQLLPTDVANSQLEPLTSGKFVVDSILHWDTTHDVIFYTANSEKNPEQLHLYAIRAVTTRKQTPNCLTCKLMTSGGVEQTYYSAIFNDNNQIVISSLGPGIPTTAIYEWSYGNSQVTLKKLLDWETNEVLRKKLEGVALPSHQILTVNIDGGFQAKVLLQLPPNLDTSGKTKYPMLVDVYGGPDSYSVTNKWMMDWGTYLTSNQSVIYVKIDGRGSGLRGETLLHAIYLQLGTVEINDQITVTQNLTKLYNYIDADHIGIWGWSYGGYAAAMALANDDTGVFKCAASIAPVTDWTYYDSIYTERYMGLPDTNQVGYDNSRLSTRAQKLRGKKYLLVHGTSDDNVHYQQAMILAKNLERHDILFKQISYADEDHGLINVRPHLYHSLDRFFGECFASSRLMKSAK
;
A
#
# COMPACT_ATOMS: atom_id res chain seq x y z
N MET A 1 84.12 -1.67 35.23
CA MET A 1 85.02 -1.44 34.08
C MET A 1 85.27 -2.77 33.40
N SER A 2 85.31 -2.79 32.06
CA SER A 2 86.04 -3.72 31.17
C SER A 2 86.33 -5.18 31.59
N GLY A 3 86.04 -6.11 30.67
CA GLY A 3 87.09 -7.02 30.20
C GLY A 3 86.85 -8.54 30.31
N ASN A 4 86.46 -9.13 29.18
CA ASN A 4 87.07 -10.31 28.54
C ASN A 4 87.21 -11.70 29.21
N ASP A 5 86.77 -12.68 28.41
CA ASP A 5 87.42 -13.95 28.02
C ASP A 5 87.26 -15.28 28.81
N VAL A 6 86.50 -16.18 28.15
CA VAL A 6 86.87 -17.57 27.76
C VAL A 6 86.64 -18.75 28.74
N SER A 7 85.89 -19.74 28.20
CA SER A 7 85.96 -21.22 28.41
C SER A 7 85.00 -21.99 29.36
N VAL A 8 84.33 -23.00 28.76
CA VAL A 8 84.24 -24.43 29.17
C VAL A 8 83.22 -24.93 30.26
N THR A 9 82.35 -25.84 29.79
CA THR A 9 81.60 -26.98 30.38
C THR A 9 81.11 -27.07 31.85
N GLU A 10 79.87 -27.56 31.95
CA GLU A 10 79.33 -28.58 32.87
C GLU A 10 79.08 -28.33 34.38
N THR A 11 78.09 -29.10 34.86
CA THR A 11 77.70 -29.47 36.25
C THR A 11 76.88 -28.51 37.15
N ALA A 12 75.65 -28.98 37.40
CA ALA A 12 75.04 -29.24 38.72
C ALA A 12 74.12 -28.22 39.43
N GLN A 13 72.87 -28.68 39.58
CA GLN A 13 71.97 -28.62 40.76
C GLN A 13 71.14 -27.36 41.13
N SER A 14 69.83 -27.66 41.28
CA SER A 14 68.81 -27.16 42.22
C SER A 14 68.28 -25.72 42.15
N ASP A 15 66.96 -25.69 41.90
CA ASP A 15 65.92 -24.91 42.59
C ASP A 15 65.70 -23.40 42.36
N GLN A 16 64.48 -23.16 41.84
CA GLN A 16 63.52 -22.09 42.15
C GLN A 16 63.60 -20.68 41.49
N TYR A 17 62.39 -20.20 41.22
CA TYR A 17 61.90 -18.84 40.89
C TYR A 17 62.06 -18.24 39.47
N MET A 18 60.93 -17.65 39.04
CA MET A 18 60.64 -16.82 37.87
C MET A 18 61.22 -15.37 37.99
N PRO A 19 61.03 -14.43 37.03
CA PRO A 19 60.51 -14.51 35.64
C PRO A 19 61.34 -13.74 34.56
N ALA A 20 60.83 -13.74 33.31
CA ALA A 20 60.65 -12.56 32.42
C ALA A 20 61.44 -12.44 31.08
N SER A 21 60.65 -12.42 30.00
CA SER A 21 60.72 -11.56 28.78
C SER A 21 61.88 -11.65 27.76
N GLY A 22 61.51 -11.59 26.46
CA GLY A 22 62.38 -11.19 25.33
C GLY A 22 62.57 -12.27 24.24
N THR A 23 61.59 -12.53 23.37
CA THR A 23 61.43 -11.97 21.99
C THR A 23 62.43 -12.42 20.91
N THR A 24 61.88 -12.97 19.80
CA THR A 24 62.41 -12.98 18.40
C THR A 24 63.73 -13.70 18.08
N ALA A 25 63.93 -14.36 16.92
CA ALA A 25 63.02 -14.82 15.85
C ALA A 25 63.77 -15.78 14.88
N PHE A 26 63.02 -16.34 13.92
CA PHE A 26 63.43 -16.84 12.59
C PHE A 26 64.12 -18.23 12.37
N HIS A 27 63.38 -19.03 11.59
CA HIS A 27 63.78 -19.82 10.40
C HIS A 27 64.39 -21.25 10.48
N GLN A 28 63.57 -22.18 9.96
CA GLN A 28 63.82 -23.05 8.78
C GLN A 28 64.29 -24.52 8.93
N TYR A 29 63.39 -25.38 8.41
CA TYR A 29 63.60 -26.52 7.49
C TYR A 29 63.91 -27.96 7.95
N TYR A 30 62.96 -28.83 7.54
CA TYR A 30 63.09 -30.16 6.90
C TYR A 30 63.12 -31.52 7.66
N ARG A 31 61.93 -32.17 7.62
CA ARG A 31 61.58 -33.49 7.02
C ARG A 31 61.99 -34.85 7.66
N TYR A 32 60.95 -35.71 7.78
CA TYR A 32 60.92 -37.19 7.77
C TYR A 32 61.57 -37.94 8.97
N HIS A 33 61.13 -39.14 9.42
CA HIS A 33 60.22 -40.14 8.82
C HIS A 33 59.47 -41.01 9.88
N ASN A 34 58.34 -41.59 9.46
CA ASN A 34 57.71 -42.87 9.90
C ASN A 34 56.83 -43.03 11.17
N HIS A 35 55.59 -43.44 10.88
CA HIS A 35 54.57 -44.02 11.78
C HIS A 35 54.91 -45.43 12.29
N LYS A 36 54.44 -45.77 13.50
CA LYS A 36 53.32 -46.74 13.71
C LYS A 36 52.85 -46.74 15.19
N GLN A 37 51.62 -47.24 15.40
CA GLN A 37 50.93 -47.51 16.68
C GLN A 37 50.19 -46.32 17.35
N GLN A 38 48.93 -46.14 16.93
CA GLN A 38 47.78 -45.78 17.79
C GLN A 38 47.23 -47.08 18.46
N PRO A 39 46.30 -47.05 19.46
CA PRO A 39 45.40 -45.94 19.84
C PRO A 39 45.19 -45.70 21.36
N GLN A 40 45.23 -44.43 21.80
CA GLN A 40 44.49 -44.01 23.01
C GLN A 40 44.08 -42.52 23.08
N GLN A 41 44.27 -41.72 22.03
CA GLN A 41 43.89 -40.28 22.01
C GLN A 41 42.66 -39.93 21.16
N GLN A 42 42.03 -40.89 20.47
CA GLN A 42 40.80 -40.63 19.71
C GLN A 42 39.58 -40.29 20.58
N GLN A 43 39.53 -40.72 21.84
CA GLN A 43 38.41 -40.43 22.75
C GLN A 43 38.45 -39.05 23.43
N GLN A 44 39.59 -38.32 23.39
CA GLN A 44 39.66 -36.96 23.96
C GLN A 44 39.61 -35.85 22.91
N GLN A 45 40.12 -36.06 21.68
CA GLN A 45 39.90 -35.08 20.60
C GLN A 45 38.47 -35.09 20.05
N GLN A 46 37.76 -36.22 20.07
CA GLN A 46 36.32 -36.23 19.77
C GLN A 46 35.50 -35.49 20.84
N GLN A 47 35.91 -35.47 22.11
CA GLN A 47 35.20 -34.73 23.16
C GLN A 47 35.47 -33.21 23.17
N GLY A 48 36.57 -32.75 22.55
CA GLY A 48 36.84 -31.33 22.31
C GLY A 48 36.00 -30.77 21.15
N CYS A 49 36.07 -31.40 19.98
CA CYS A 49 35.32 -30.92 18.79
C CYS A 49 33.80 -31.09 18.93
N MET A 50 33.32 -32.10 19.67
CA MET A 50 31.88 -32.28 19.94
C MET A 50 31.34 -31.34 21.06
N ARG A 51 32.15 -30.43 21.61
CA ARG A 51 31.71 -29.44 22.62
C ARG A 51 31.74 -27.98 22.17
N HIS A 52 32.44 -27.63 21.08
CA HIS A 52 32.41 -26.26 20.54
C HIS A 52 31.48 -26.04 19.34
N ILE A 53 31.23 -27.06 18.51
CA ILE A 53 30.20 -26.98 17.45
C ILE A 53 28.80 -26.65 18.03
N PRO A 54 28.36 -27.22 19.17
CA PRO A 54 27.08 -26.86 19.77
C PRO A 54 26.96 -25.39 20.21
N GLN A 55 28.05 -24.74 20.60
CA GLN A 55 28.01 -23.38 21.17
C GLN A 55 27.95 -22.26 20.11
N GLN A 56 28.72 -22.35 19.01
CA GLN A 56 28.61 -21.35 17.93
C GLN A 56 27.25 -21.43 17.23
N GLN A 57 26.73 -22.64 16.99
CA GLN A 57 25.36 -22.78 16.48
C GLN A 57 24.29 -22.39 17.52
N GLN A 58 24.57 -22.42 18.82
CA GLN A 58 23.67 -21.84 19.83
C GLN A 58 23.65 -20.31 19.77
N GLN A 59 24.79 -19.63 19.57
CA GLN A 59 24.81 -18.18 19.35
C GLN A 59 24.14 -17.76 18.04
N HIS A 60 24.35 -18.47 16.93
CA HIS A 60 23.65 -18.16 15.67
C HIS A 60 22.13 -18.36 15.78
N ARG A 61 21.67 -19.47 16.40
CA ARG A 61 20.25 -19.69 16.67
C ARG A 61 19.66 -18.70 17.67
N GLN A 62 20.48 -18.07 18.52
CA GLN A 62 20.01 -17.05 19.47
C GLN A 62 19.89 -15.64 18.84
N LEU A 63 20.64 -15.36 17.77
CA LEU A 63 20.41 -14.18 16.92
C LEU A 63 19.20 -14.38 15.98
N GLN A 64 19.01 -15.57 15.41
CA GLN A 64 17.75 -15.93 14.72
C GLN A 64 16.54 -15.79 15.65
N TRP A 65 16.70 -16.14 16.94
CA TRP A 65 15.68 -16.01 17.97
C TRP A 65 15.33 -14.54 18.30
N GLU A 66 16.28 -13.59 18.24
CA GLU A 66 15.97 -12.16 18.34
C GLU A 66 15.35 -11.61 17.04
N GLN A 67 15.83 -12.04 15.87
CA GLN A 67 15.25 -11.66 14.57
C GLN A 67 13.82 -12.20 14.38
N GLN A 68 13.48 -13.38 14.90
CA GLN A 68 12.11 -13.90 14.97
C GLN A 68 11.25 -13.21 16.05
N GLN A 69 11.85 -12.76 17.16
CA GLN A 69 11.14 -11.94 18.14
C GLN A 69 10.88 -10.52 17.63
N GLN A 70 11.68 -10.02 16.68
CA GLN A 70 11.39 -8.77 15.96
C GLN A 70 10.37 -8.98 14.84
N GLN A 71 10.47 -10.10 14.10
CA GLN A 71 9.74 -10.33 12.85
C GLN A 71 8.28 -9.88 12.88
N GLN A 72 7.51 -10.31 13.89
CA GLN A 72 6.06 -10.09 13.88
C GLN A 72 5.46 -10.10 15.30
N GLN A 73 5.75 -9.08 16.12
CA GLN A 73 5.00 -8.79 17.35
C GLN A 73 3.82 -7.85 17.07
N LEU A 74 2.55 -8.27 17.08
CA LEU A 74 1.99 -9.60 16.86
C LEU A 74 0.57 -9.35 16.33
N ALA A 75 0.44 -9.12 15.02
CA ALA A 75 -0.83 -8.83 14.34
C ALA A 75 -1.64 -7.63 14.92
N ASN A 76 -1.12 -6.40 14.77
CA ASN A 76 -1.97 -5.20 14.84
C ASN A 76 -3.14 -5.37 13.86
N SER A 77 -4.34 -5.16 14.37
CA SER A 77 -5.36 -6.21 14.24
C SER A 77 -6.34 -6.02 13.07
N SER A 78 -6.58 -7.12 12.36
CA SER A 78 -7.58 -7.36 11.31
C SER A 78 -7.40 -6.64 9.95
N SER A 79 -7.20 -7.49 8.93
CA SER A 79 -7.78 -7.38 7.57
C SER A 79 -9.14 -6.65 7.53
N GLU A 80 -9.50 -5.85 6.52
CA GLU A 80 -8.95 -5.64 5.17
C GLU A 80 -9.64 -4.41 4.51
N PHE A 81 -8.99 -3.79 3.52
CA PHE A 81 -9.59 -3.09 2.34
C PHE A 81 -10.13 -1.64 2.33
N ASP A 82 -10.16 -1.15 1.07
CA ASP A 82 -10.83 0.00 0.45
C ASP A 82 -10.48 1.42 0.91
N GLU A 83 -9.38 1.97 0.36
CA GLU A 83 -9.38 3.14 -0.54
C GLU A 83 -8.10 3.06 -1.42
N PHE A 84 -8.13 3.57 -2.67
CA PHE A 84 -6.98 3.55 -3.61
C PHE A 84 -6.38 2.19 -4.04
N HIS A 85 -7.20 1.29 -4.62
CA HIS A 85 -6.66 0.27 -5.52
C HIS A 85 -6.51 0.78 -6.96
N TRP A 86 -5.26 0.98 -7.37
CA TRP A 86 -4.85 0.76 -8.76
C TRP A 86 -4.84 -0.77 -9.03
N PRO A 87 -5.14 -1.25 -10.25
CA PRO A 87 -5.00 -2.67 -10.57
C PRO A 87 -3.57 -3.16 -10.35
N SER A 88 -3.38 -4.30 -9.68
CA SER A 88 -2.05 -4.91 -9.54
C SER A 88 -1.51 -5.27 -10.93
N LYS A 89 -0.33 -4.72 -11.30
CA LYS A 89 0.20 -4.84 -12.67
C LYS A 89 0.63 -6.27 -13.06
N GLN A 90 0.66 -7.24 -12.14
CA GLN A 90 1.24 -8.58 -12.39
C GLN A 90 0.41 -9.82 -12.01
N LEU A 91 -0.82 -9.73 -11.48
CA LEU A 91 -1.64 -10.92 -11.16
C LEU A 91 -2.18 -11.70 -12.39
N GLN A 92 -1.56 -11.55 -13.55
CA GLN A 92 -1.91 -12.18 -14.83
C GLN A 92 -0.80 -13.14 -15.29
N GLN A 93 -0.62 -14.26 -14.58
CA GLN A 93 0.22 -15.36 -15.09
C GLN A 93 -0.51 -16.16 -16.18
N GLN A 94 0.25 -16.70 -17.14
CA GLN A 94 -0.26 -17.17 -18.44
C GLN A 94 -0.76 -18.62 -18.50
N SER A 95 -0.59 -19.42 -17.45
CA SER A 95 -1.39 -20.64 -17.25
C SER A 95 -2.72 -20.19 -16.65
N GLY A 96 -3.85 -20.61 -17.23
CA GLY A 96 -5.15 -20.13 -16.79
C GLY A 96 -5.45 -20.47 -15.33
N GLY A 97 -6.42 -19.75 -14.78
CA GLY A 97 -7.18 -20.26 -13.64
C GLY A 97 -6.41 -20.47 -12.33
N LYS A 98 -5.55 -19.53 -11.93
CA LYS A 98 -5.18 -19.30 -10.53
C LYS A 98 -4.81 -17.85 -10.28
N ILE A 99 -5.73 -17.10 -9.68
CA ILE A 99 -5.37 -15.92 -8.91
C ILE A 99 -4.66 -16.46 -7.67
N TYR A 100 -3.37 -16.13 -7.49
CA TYR A 100 -2.74 -16.26 -6.18
C TYR A 100 -3.50 -15.30 -5.27
N ILE A 101 -4.33 -15.85 -4.39
CA ILE A 101 -5.09 -15.04 -3.46
C ILE A 101 -4.08 -14.43 -2.50
N THR A 102 -3.73 -13.16 -2.70
CA THR A 102 -3.07 -12.38 -1.66
C THR A 102 -4.15 -11.87 -0.69
N PRO A 103 -3.81 -11.52 0.56
CA PRO A 103 -4.75 -10.83 1.44
C PRO A 103 -5.22 -9.49 0.84
N ALA A 104 -4.39 -8.88 -0.03
CA ALA A 104 -4.77 -7.72 -0.82
C ALA A 104 -5.75 -8.03 -1.98
N ASP A 105 -6.33 -9.24 -2.03
CA ASP A 105 -7.42 -9.65 -2.94
C ASP A 105 -8.68 -10.15 -2.20
N ILE A 106 -8.62 -10.37 -0.88
CA ILE A 106 -9.75 -10.85 -0.08
C ILE A 106 -10.51 -9.66 0.53
N PRO A 107 -11.86 -9.61 0.46
CA PRO A 107 -12.65 -8.69 1.27
C PRO A 107 -12.88 -9.29 2.69
N PRO A 108 -12.84 -8.48 3.76
CA PRO A 108 -12.87 -9.00 5.12
C PRO A 108 -14.19 -9.73 5.43
N PRO A 109 -14.16 -10.78 6.29
CA PRO A 109 -15.37 -11.46 6.70
C PRO A 109 -16.25 -10.53 7.56
N PRO A 110 -17.57 -10.44 7.30
CA PRO A 110 -18.48 -9.72 8.19
C PRO A 110 -18.58 -10.45 9.53
N GLN A 111 -18.26 -9.77 10.64
CA GLN A 111 -18.37 -10.37 11.97
C GLN A 111 -19.83 -10.66 12.36
N PRO A 112 -20.10 -11.75 13.10
CA PRO A 112 -21.45 -12.29 13.26
C PRO A 112 -22.35 -11.47 14.22
N PRO A 113 -23.68 -11.44 14.00
CA PRO A 113 -24.61 -10.63 14.77
C PRO A 113 -25.13 -11.34 16.05
N HIS A 114 -25.26 -10.59 17.14
CA HIS A 114 -25.97 -11.06 18.34
C HIS A 114 -27.48 -10.75 18.27
N GLY A 115 -28.29 -11.81 18.23
CA GLY A 115 -29.49 -11.91 19.09
C GLY A 115 -30.84 -11.35 18.60
N ASN A 116 -31.55 -12.15 17.80
CA ASN A 116 -33.01 -12.20 17.60
C ASN A 116 -33.96 -11.52 18.62
N SER A 117 -35.05 -10.91 18.12
CA SER A 117 -36.42 -11.43 18.34
C SER A 117 -37.48 -10.85 17.39
N ASN A 118 -38.15 -11.73 16.61
CA ASN A 118 -39.61 -11.91 16.47
C ASN A 118 -40.59 -10.70 16.66
N SER A 119 -41.68 -10.51 15.92
CA SER A 119 -42.50 -11.44 15.09
C SER A 119 -43.60 -10.74 14.27
N HIS A 120 -44.15 -11.45 13.25
CA HIS A 120 -45.52 -11.31 12.69
C HIS A 120 -45.89 -10.03 11.90
N SER A 121 -46.81 -10.02 10.92
CA SER A 121 -47.39 -11.11 10.07
C SER A 121 -48.25 -10.52 8.90
N HIS A 122 -48.58 -11.39 7.94
CA HIS A 122 -49.71 -11.34 6.98
C HIS A 122 -49.74 -10.45 5.71
N HIS A 123 -49.89 -11.19 4.59
CA HIS A 123 -50.73 -10.96 3.39
C HIS A 123 -50.24 -10.00 2.27
N ASN A 124 -50.03 -10.51 1.04
CA ASN A 124 -51.04 -10.85 -0.01
C ASN A 124 -51.85 -9.61 -0.47
N GLY A 125 -51.91 -9.24 -1.75
CA GLY A 125 -51.29 -9.79 -2.96
C GLY A 125 -51.77 -9.01 -4.20
N ASN A 126 -50.98 -8.94 -5.28
CA ASN A 126 -51.13 -9.77 -6.49
C ASN A 126 -51.73 -8.99 -7.70
N LYS A 127 -51.25 -9.31 -8.91
CA LYS A 127 -51.65 -8.85 -10.26
C LYS A 127 -51.29 -7.39 -10.61
N SER A 128 -50.44 -7.06 -11.59
CA SER A 128 -50.15 -7.57 -12.95
C SER A 128 -51.16 -7.17 -14.04
N ARG A 129 -50.74 -6.31 -14.99
CA ARG A 129 -50.52 -6.66 -16.43
C ARG A 129 -50.52 -5.44 -17.38
N HIS A 130 -49.52 -5.41 -18.28
CA HIS A 130 -49.61 -5.05 -19.72
C HIS A 130 -50.06 -3.62 -20.13
N HIS A 131 -49.79 -3.08 -21.33
CA HIS A 131 -49.14 -3.57 -22.57
C HIS A 131 -48.64 -2.36 -23.42
N HIS A 132 -47.58 -2.54 -24.23
CA HIS A 132 -47.37 -2.04 -25.63
C HIS A 132 -47.62 -0.54 -26.02
N GLN A 133 -47.12 0.03 -27.12
CA GLN A 133 -46.15 -0.31 -28.19
C GLN A 133 -45.79 1.00 -28.95
N GLN A 134 -44.58 1.10 -29.53
CA GLN A 134 -44.22 1.65 -30.88
C GLN A 134 -44.80 3.04 -31.37
N HIS A 135 -44.29 3.79 -32.37
CA HIS A 135 -43.54 3.46 -33.60
C HIS A 135 -42.88 4.74 -34.24
N GLN A 136 -41.75 4.57 -34.96
CA GLN A 136 -41.36 5.19 -36.28
C GLN A 136 -41.23 6.74 -36.49
N GLN A 137 -40.08 7.25 -37.00
CA GLN A 137 -39.70 7.61 -38.41
C GLN A 137 -40.33 8.95 -38.94
N GLN A 138 -39.79 9.74 -39.89
CA GLN A 138 -38.59 9.71 -40.77
C GLN A 138 -38.16 11.12 -41.28
N GLN A 139 -37.11 11.12 -42.11
CA GLN A 139 -36.24 12.18 -42.71
C GLN A 139 -36.80 13.02 -43.89
N HIS A 140 -36.12 14.14 -44.23
CA HIS A 140 -35.46 14.52 -45.54
C HIS A 140 -35.02 16.01 -45.53
N GLN A 141 -33.78 16.45 -45.90
CA GLN A 141 -33.12 16.70 -47.24
C GLN A 141 -33.66 17.93 -48.04
N GLN A 142 -32.94 18.74 -48.85
CA GLN A 142 -31.63 18.62 -49.60
C GLN A 142 -31.06 20.00 -50.14
N GLN A 143 -29.71 20.14 -50.26
CA GLN A 143 -28.80 20.67 -51.36
C GLN A 143 -29.01 22.02 -52.15
N HIS A 144 -28.04 22.71 -52.83
CA HIS A 144 -26.91 22.33 -53.74
C HIS A 144 -25.72 23.35 -53.96
N LEU A 145 -24.50 22.83 -54.25
CA LEU A 145 -23.37 23.16 -55.22
C LEU A 145 -22.87 24.61 -55.58
N HIS A 146 -21.64 24.90 -56.10
CA HIS A 146 -20.73 24.24 -57.11
C HIS A 146 -19.19 24.54 -56.95
N GLN A 147 -18.32 23.99 -57.84
CA GLN A 147 -16.81 24.05 -57.89
C GLN A 147 -16.27 24.15 -59.38
N PRO A 148 -14.97 24.44 -59.72
CA PRO A 148 -13.97 23.38 -60.07
C PRO A 148 -12.41 23.70 -59.94
N HIS A 149 -11.53 22.78 -60.43
CA HIS A 149 -10.05 22.54 -60.26
C HIS A 149 -9.13 22.93 -61.50
N PRO A 150 -7.74 22.76 -61.63
CA PRO A 150 -6.85 21.57 -61.35
C PRO A 150 -5.29 21.72 -61.04
N HIS A 151 -4.54 20.57 -61.11
CA HIS A 151 -3.16 20.09 -60.67
C HIS A 151 -1.88 20.54 -61.48
N PRO A 152 -0.59 20.00 -61.38
CA PRO A 152 0.02 18.77 -60.75
C PRO A 152 1.50 18.75 -60.15
N HIS A 153 2.01 17.52 -59.85
CA HIS A 153 3.26 16.90 -59.23
C HIS A 153 4.68 17.16 -59.87
N PRO A 154 5.88 16.52 -59.54
CA PRO A 154 6.23 15.25 -58.80
C PRO A 154 7.59 15.08 -57.98
N HIS A 155 7.89 13.80 -57.60
CA HIS A 155 9.04 13.10 -56.90
C HIS A 155 10.46 13.16 -57.59
N PRO A 156 11.60 12.44 -57.21
CA PRO A 156 11.87 11.18 -56.42
C PRO A 156 13.21 11.17 -55.57
N ALA A 157 14.02 10.10 -55.39
CA ALA A 157 13.98 8.87 -54.54
C ALA A 157 15.43 8.27 -54.36
N ALA A 158 15.60 7.24 -53.49
CA ALA A 158 16.54 6.06 -53.62
C ALA A 158 18.04 6.03 -53.14
N THR A 159 18.28 5.24 -52.07
CA THR A 159 19.26 4.10 -51.87
C THR A 159 20.81 4.15 -52.01
N LEU A 160 21.47 3.58 -50.96
CA LEU A 160 22.52 2.52 -50.93
C LEU A 160 24.06 2.79 -50.97
N THR A 161 24.77 1.90 -50.24
CA THR A 161 26.19 1.45 -50.26
C THR A 161 27.29 2.07 -49.35
N THR A 162 28.01 1.14 -48.69
CA THR A 162 29.27 1.20 -47.90
C THR A 162 30.51 1.22 -48.84
N PRO A 163 31.83 1.28 -48.44
CA PRO A 163 32.45 0.79 -47.18
C PRO A 163 33.78 1.44 -46.64
N HIS A 164 34.29 0.90 -45.50
CA HIS A 164 35.71 0.86 -45.06
C HIS A 164 36.42 2.22 -44.70
N ARG A 165 37.49 2.32 -43.87
CA ARG A 165 38.26 1.41 -42.97
C ARG A 165 39.12 2.27 -41.98
N THR A 166 39.17 1.90 -40.68
CA THR A 166 40.36 1.74 -39.76
C THR A 166 41.67 2.57 -39.91
N PRO A 167 42.60 2.60 -38.90
CA PRO A 167 42.55 2.67 -37.40
C PRO A 167 43.73 3.55 -36.85
N PRO A 168 44.55 3.25 -35.78
CA PRO A 168 44.40 2.52 -34.49
C PRO A 168 45.00 3.22 -33.22
N HIS A 169 44.77 2.58 -32.04
CA HIS A 169 45.60 2.40 -30.80
C HIS A 169 44.83 2.76 -29.50
N ARG A 170 44.53 1.84 -28.55
CA ARG A 170 45.36 0.99 -27.65
C ARG A 170 46.29 1.81 -26.72
N CYS A 171 46.41 1.56 -25.41
CA CYS A 171 45.80 0.56 -24.50
C CYS A 171 46.13 0.85 -23.00
N LYS A 172 45.25 0.39 -22.09
CA LYS A 172 45.53 -0.28 -20.78
C LYS A 172 45.99 0.46 -19.50
N CYS A 173 45.52 -0.14 -18.38
CA CYS A 173 46.08 -0.18 -17.00
C CYS A 173 46.03 1.13 -16.17
N GLU A 174 45.92 1.12 -14.84
CA GLU A 174 45.40 0.17 -13.83
C GLU A 174 45.24 0.98 -12.50
N HIS A 175 44.41 0.53 -11.55
CA HIS A 175 44.30 1.11 -10.19
C HIS A 175 45.53 0.71 -9.31
N PRO A 176 45.61 0.94 -7.96
CA PRO A 176 44.75 1.69 -7.00
C PRO A 176 45.53 2.55 -5.93
N ILE A 177 44.83 2.97 -4.87
CA ILE A 177 45.23 2.99 -3.41
C ILE A 177 45.37 4.36 -2.67
N GLU A 178 44.74 4.38 -1.48
CA GLU A 178 44.86 5.23 -0.25
C GLU A 178 44.69 6.76 -0.34
N LEU A 179 43.78 7.41 0.41
CA LEU A 179 43.59 7.51 1.89
C LEU A 179 44.70 8.31 2.60
N LEU A 180 44.30 9.41 3.25
CA LEU A 180 44.69 9.77 4.63
C LEU A 180 43.91 11.00 5.14
N ASP A 181 43.56 10.97 6.42
CA ASP A 181 42.99 12.10 7.19
C ASP A 181 43.97 13.26 7.36
N TYR A 182 43.49 14.45 7.77
CA TYR A 182 43.84 15.04 9.09
C TYR A 182 43.05 16.33 9.41
N ASP A 183 43.06 16.67 10.70
CA ASP A 183 42.17 17.58 11.45
C ASP A 183 42.41 19.12 11.36
N TYR A 184 41.35 19.84 11.76
CA TYR A 184 41.29 21.10 12.53
C TYR A 184 42.60 21.83 12.94
N GLU A 185 42.68 23.16 12.70
CA GLU A 185 42.37 24.19 13.73
C GLU A 185 42.46 25.66 13.22
N ASP A 186 41.42 26.42 13.55
CA ASP A 186 41.28 27.83 14.00
C ASP A 186 42.05 29.08 13.49
N ALA A 187 41.28 30.19 13.54
CA ALA A 187 41.62 31.60 13.81
C ALA A 187 42.41 32.47 12.79
N ALA A 188 41.76 33.54 12.29
CA ALA A 188 42.30 34.90 12.22
C ALA A 188 41.22 35.98 11.97
N ALA A 189 41.54 37.24 12.26
CA ALA A 189 40.60 38.36 12.36
C ALA A 189 40.44 39.22 11.08
N THR A 190 39.48 40.14 11.22
CA THR A 190 39.05 41.30 10.41
C THR A 190 40.18 42.34 10.08
N PRO A 191 39.89 43.53 9.51
CA PRO A 191 39.38 43.81 8.16
C PRO A 191 40.16 44.95 7.43
N THR A 192 39.93 45.21 6.13
CA THR A 192 40.33 46.49 5.49
C THR A 192 39.34 46.96 4.42
N ALA A 193 39.16 48.28 4.29
CA ALA A 193 38.14 48.93 3.47
C ALA A 193 38.72 49.92 2.43
N ALA A 194 37.94 50.23 1.38
CA ALA A 194 38.01 51.46 0.55
C ALA A 194 36.80 51.48 -0.42
N THR A 195 35.72 52.24 -0.16
CA THR A 195 35.43 53.62 -0.62
C THR A 195 35.28 53.84 -2.13
N THR A 196 34.10 54.30 -2.59
CA THR A 196 33.87 55.67 -3.14
C THR A 196 32.38 55.97 -3.45
N SER A 197 31.90 57.14 -2.98
CA SER A 197 30.86 58.06 -3.56
C SER A 197 29.54 57.54 -4.20
N ALA A 198 28.36 58.16 -4.06
CA ALA A 198 27.94 59.45 -3.48
C ALA A 198 26.48 59.33 -2.99
N ALA A 199 26.06 59.92 -1.84
CA ALA A 199 25.55 61.30 -1.67
C ALA A 199 24.20 61.59 -2.40
N ALA A 200 23.16 62.17 -1.79
CA ALA A 200 22.96 62.60 -0.39
C ALA A 200 21.47 62.92 -0.06
N ALA A 201 21.18 63.07 1.24
CA ALA A 201 20.10 63.91 1.83
C ALA A 201 18.63 63.48 1.59
N ALA A 202 17.64 63.74 2.46
CA ALA A 202 17.54 64.25 3.84
C ALA A 202 16.04 64.13 4.26
N ALA A 203 15.57 64.22 5.50
CA ALA A 203 16.14 64.11 6.85
C ALA A 203 14.97 64.10 7.88
N ALA A 204 15.20 63.51 9.08
CA ALA A 204 14.68 63.91 10.41
C ALA A 204 13.15 64.09 10.65
N ALA A 205 12.58 64.01 11.86
CA ALA A 205 13.08 63.74 13.23
C ALA A 205 11.99 62.94 14.00
N ALA A 206 12.31 62.09 14.99
CA ALA A 206 12.21 62.38 16.44
C ALA A 206 10.84 62.99 16.90
N SER A 207 10.18 62.55 17.99
CA SER A 207 10.72 62.06 19.27
C SER A 207 9.64 61.56 20.27
N ALA A 208 10.07 60.82 21.31
CA ALA A 208 9.57 60.85 22.71
C ALA A 208 8.19 60.19 23.06
N LEU A 209 7.94 59.59 24.25
CA LEU A 209 8.77 59.21 25.43
C LEU A 209 7.99 58.31 26.45
N HIS A 210 8.71 57.78 27.46
CA HIS A 210 8.27 57.17 28.76
C HIS A 210 7.63 55.74 28.77
N SER A 211 7.73 54.91 29.84
CA SER A 211 8.89 54.39 30.63
C SER A 211 8.42 53.58 31.88
N HIS A 212 9.05 52.42 32.18
CA HIS A 212 9.37 51.83 33.52
C HIS A 212 9.74 50.32 33.31
N ARG A 213 10.96 49.81 33.56
CA ARG A 213 11.63 49.40 34.84
C ARG A 213 10.82 48.34 35.64
N HIS A 214 11.35 47.20 36.12
CA HIS A 214 12.72 46.74 36.49
C HIS A 214 13.02 45.29 35.96
N GLN A 215 14.24 44.83 35.62
CA GLN A 215 15.44 44.47 36.44
C GLN A 215 15.18 43.30 37.44
N HIS A 216 15.96 42.21 37.59
CA HIS A 216 17.39 41.89 37.33
C HIS A 216 17.67 40.37 37.01
N PRO A 217 18.93 39.93 36.72
CA PRO A 217 19.29 38.58 36.20
C PRO A 217 20.13 37.71 37.20
N PRO A 218 21.23 37.00 36.82
CA PRO A 218 21.34 35.58 36.41
C PRO A 218 22.20 34.72 37.40
N TYR A 219 22.59 33.47 37.06
CA TYR A 219 23.95 32.90 37.27
C TYR A 219 24.14 31.47 36.69
N TYR A 220 25.36 30.90 36.80
CA TYR A 220 25.97 29.86 35.95
C TYR A 220 26.65 28.74 36.80
N TYR A 221 27.23 27.72 36.13
CA TYR A 221 28.01 26.54 36.64
C TYR A 221 27.19 25.35 37.21
N LYS A 222 27.39 24.05 36.89
CA LYS A 222 28.45 23.17 36.30
C LYS A 222 29.14 22.25 37.35
N ALA A 223 29.14 20.96 37.03
CA ALA A 223 30.05 19.88 37.47
C ALA A 223 29.78 19.01 38.74
N ALA A 224 30.13 17.73 38.56
CA ALA A 224 30.90 16.86 39.48
C ALA A 224 30.19 15.82 40.40
N THR A 225 30.07 14.60 39.84
CA THR A 225 30.64 13.31 40.34
C THR A 225 30.35 12.75 41.74
N SER A 226 30.30 11.40 41.76
CA SER A 226 30.65 10.48 42.86
C SER A 226 29.64 10.31 44.00
N SER A 227 29.57 9.18 44.72
CA SER A 227 29.87 7.78 44.35
C SER A 227 29.43 6.84 45.48
N SER A 228 28.89 5.67 45.11
CA SER A 228 29.01 4.39 45.84
C SER A 228 28.45 4.21 47.26
N ALA A 229 28.12 2.94 47.53
CA ALA A 229 28.20 2.24 48.81
C ALA A 229 27.12 2.50 49.88
N ASN A 230 26.60 1.48 50.58
CA ASN A 230 26.53 0.02 50.31
C ASN A 230 25.67 -0.65 51.41
N LEU A 231 25.38 -1.96 51.26
CA LEU A 231 25.13 -2.93 52.36
C LEU A 231 23.88 -2.73 53.28
N THR A 232 23.11 -3.74 53.69
CA THR A 232 22.81 -5.10 53.18
C THR A 232 21.62 -5.67 53.99
N ALA A 233 20.81 -6.54 53.35
CA ALA A 233 20.32 -7.87 53.82
C ALA A 233 19.83 -8.08 55.28
N SER A 234 18.92 -9.01 55.63
CA SER A 234 18.58 -10.31 55.00
C SER A 234 17.40 -11.01 55.72
N TYR A 235 17.06 -12.22 55.27
CA TYR A 235 16.17 -13.26 55.85
C TYR A 235 14.67 -13.14 55.55
N GLN A 236 14.14 -13.88 54.56
CA GLN A 236 13.85 -15.33 54.48
C GLN A 236 12.40 -15.62 54.91
N LEU A 237 11.49 -15.97 53.99
CA LEU A 237 11.28 -17.25 53.29
C LEU A 237 10.36 -18.24 54.04
N ARG A 238 9.24 -18.55 53.33
CA ARG A 238 8.62 -19.88 53.10
C ARG A 238 7.37 -20.36 53.87
N ARG A 239 6.42 -20.79 53.02
CA ARG A 239 5.48 -21.94 53.11
C ARG A 239 4.22 -21.77 53.99
N HIS A 240 3.14 -22.52 53.75
CA HIS A 240 2.47 -23.02 52.52
C HIS A 240 1.25 -23.85 52.97
N SER A 241 0.10 -23.77 52.28
CA SER A 241 -0.98 -24.79 52.31
C SER A 241 -1.73 -24.93 53.68
N ALA A 242 -2.92 -25.51 53.85
CA ALA A 242 -4.08 -25.92 53.03
C ALA A 242 -5.21 -26.33 54.04
N LYS A 243 -6.49 -26.65 53.73
CA LYS A 243 -7.34 -26.83 52.52
C LYS A 243 -8.82 -26.77 52.96
N LEU A 244 -9.78 -26.50 52.04
CA LEU A 244 -11.18 -27.02 51.93
C LEU A 244 -12.00 -26.03 51.04
N HIS A 245 -12.38 -26.41 49.80
CA HIS A 245 -13.71 -26.94 49.38
C HIS A 245 -14.84 -25.88 49.43
N GLU A 246 -15.69 -25.66 48.40
CA GLU A 246 -15.89 -26.32 47.08
C GLU A 246 -16.83 -25.48 46.16
N SER A 247 -16.87 -25.78 44.84
CA SER A 247 -17.90 -25.42 43.80
C SER A 247 -18.37 -23.96 43.62
N MET A 248 -18.36 -23.33 42.43
CA MET A 248 -18.90 -23.66 41.07
C MET A 248 -20.40 -23.36 40.85
N LEU A 249 -20.66 -22.75 39.68
CA LEU A 249 -21.94 -22.49 38.98
C LEU A 249 -22.83 -21.35 39.50
N GLY A 250 -23.14 -20.42 38.59
CA GLY A 250 -24.26 -19.48 38.72
C GLY A 250 -25.38 -19.85 37.76
N GLY A 251 -26.63 -19.58 38.15
CA GLY A 251 -27.80 -19.80 37.30
C GLY A 251 -29.09 -19.19 37.85
N VAL A 252 -29.76 -18.41 36.98
CA VAL A 252 -31.20 -18.10 36.95
C VAL A 252 -31.82 -17.19 38.04
N GLY A 253 -32.58 -16.19 37.57
CA GLY A 253 -33.73 -15.57 38.26
C GLY A 253 -33.40 -14.34 39.14
N GLY A 254 -34.18 -13.26 39.16
CA GLY A 254 -35.42 -12.92 38.45
C GLY A 254 -36.57 -12.59 39.41
N SER A 255 -37.34 -11.51 39.15
CA SER A 255 -38.56 -11.08 39.86
C SER A 255 -38.43 -10.76 41.38
N SER A 256 -39.26 -9.94 42.02
CA SER A 256 -40.24 -8.92 41.57
C SER A 256 -40.82 -8.17 42.79
N LEU A 257 -41.27 -6.93 42.59
CA LEU A 257 -42.36 -6.23 43.32
C LEU A 257 -42.17 -5.91 44.82
N ASP A 258 -42.28 -4.61 45.08
CA ASP A 258 -43.17 -3.95 46.07
C ASP A 258 -43.19 -4.46 47.53
N ASP A 259 -42.70 -3.62 48.44
CA ASP A 259 -43.61 -2.73 49.20
C ASP A 259 -42.82 -1.61 49.93
N ASP A 260 -43.46 -0.46 50.10
CA ASP A 260 -42.91 0.74 50.74
C ASP A 260 -43.02 0.72 52.29
N ASP A 261 -42.31 1.67 52.92
CA ASP A 261 -42.45 2.09 54.32
C ASP A 261 -42.27 1.05 55.46
N LEU A 262 -41.15 1.14 56.19
CA LEU A 262 -41.20 1.59 57.60
C LEU A 262 -39.82 1.92 58.23
N HIS A 263 -39.79 3.05 58.93
CA HIS A 263 -39.04 3.34 60.16
C HIS A 263 -37.70 2.64 60.51
N SER A 264 -36.64 3.48 60.49
CA SER A 264 -35.98 3.98 61.72
C SER A 264 -35.17 3.05 62.65
N ALA A 265 -33.88 3.38 62.72
CA ALA A 265 -33.01 3.38 63.91
C ALA A 265 -32.44 2.05 64.49
N GLY A 266 -31.21 2.20 65.02
CA GLY A 266 -30.53 1.21 65.86
C GLY A 266 -29.31 0.57 65.17
N GLY A 267 -28.09 0.62 65.71
CA GLY A 267 -27.61 1.27 66.93
C GLY A 267 -26.46 0.49 67.58
N PHE A 268 -25.96 1.01 68.72
CA PHE A 268 -25.03 0.39 69.67
C PHE A 268 -23.57 0.15 69.18
N GLY A 269 -22.56 0.26 70.04
CA GLY A 269 -22.51 0.69 71.45
C GLY A 269 -21.07 0.63 71.96
N GLY A 270 -20.69 1.19 73.11
CA GLY A 270 -21.42 1.97 74.11
C GLY A 270 -20.45 2.36 75.26
N GLY A 271 -20.93 3.02 76.33
CA GLY A 271 -20.08 3.22 77.52
C GLY A 271 -20.41 4.38 78.47
N GLY A 272 -21.38 4.16 79.37
CA GLY A 272 -21.40 4.76 80.73
C GLY A 272 -21.79 6.24 80.91
N GLY A 273 -22.27 6.56 82.13
CA GLY A 273 -22.36 7.94 82.64
C GLY A 273 -23.78 8.44 82.95
N MET A 274 -24.09 8.65 84.23
CA MET A 274 -25.43 8.97 84.72
C MET A 274 -25.64 10.49 84.94
N THR A 275 -26.87 10.97 84.72
CA THR A 275 -27.49 12.20 85.29
C THR A 275 -26.98 13.62 84.92
N ARG A 276 -27.72 14.23 83.98
CA ARG A 276 -28.60 15.43 84.17
C ARG A 276 -28.02 16.85 84.41
N PHE A 277 -27.94 17.61 83.31
CA PHE A 277 -28.32 19.04 83.12
C PHE A 277 -27.98 20.11 84.19
N LYS A 278 -27.30 21.19 83.75
CA LYS A 278 -27.98 22.50 83.47
C LYS A 278 -27.16 23.48 82.62
N ASN A 279 -27.80 23.92 81.53
CA ASN A 279 -27.84 25.28 80.96
C ASN A 279 -26.57 26.16 80.90
N LEU A 280 -26.13 26.45 79.67
CA LEU A 280 -25.62 27.77 79.29
C LEU A 280 -26.35 28.28 78.04
N VAL A 281 -26.68 29.57 78.04
CA VAL A 281 -27.74 30.16 77.20
C VAL A 281 -27.23 30.56 75.80
N TYR A 282 -28.04 30.26 74.79
CA TYR A 282 -27.83 30.60 73.38
C TYR A 282 -27.82 32.13 73.13
N SER A 283 -26.70 32.67 72.63
CA SER A 283 -26.64 34.08 72.17
C SER A 283 -27.54 34.33 70.94
N LYS A 284 -28.28 35.46 70.96
CA LYS A 284 -29.15 35.90 69.87
C LYS A 284 -28.40 36.12 68.55
N GLU A 285 -27.12 36.49 68.59
CA GLU A 285 -26.34 36.82 67.38
C GLU A 285 -26.03 35.58 66.54
N LYS A 286 -25.74 34.43 67.17
CA LYS A 286 -25.47 33.19 66.45
C LYS A 286 -26.72 32.67 65.74
N LYS A 287 -27.91 32.86 66.34
CA LYS A 287 -29.21 32.59 65.67
C LYS A 287 -29.45 33.51 64.46
N ARG A 288 -29.03 34.79 64.51
CA ARG A 288 -29.11 35.69 63.34
C ARG A 288 -28.17 35.24 62.22
N ARG A 289 -26.92 34.87 62.53
CA ARG A 289 -25.97 34.36 61.51
C ARG A 289 -26.43 33.03 60.88
N VAL A 290 -26.93 32.09 61.68
CA VAL A 290 -27.48 30.82 61.16
C VAL A 290 -28.73 31.06 60.30
N ARG A 291 -29.63 31.99 60.67
CA ARG A 291 -30.74 32.38 59.78
C ARG A 291 -30.25 33.00 58.48
N ILE A 292 -29.27 33.91 58.51
CA ILE A 292 -28.72 34.51 57.29
C ILE A 292 -28.11 33.43 56.38
N ILE A 293 -27.35 32.48 56.93
CA ILE A 293 -26.79 31.35 56.15
C ILE A 293 -27.91 30.48 55.57
N LEU A 294 -28.93 30.12 56.35
CA LEU A 294 -30.07 29.34 55.86
C LEU A 294 -30.89 30.11 54.81
N SER A 295 -31.04 31.43 54.95
CA SER A 295 -31.70 32.28 53.95
C SER A 295 -30.88 32.40 52.66
N ILE A 296 -29.54 32.46 52.75
CA ILE A 296 -28.66 32.45 51.58
C ILE A 296 -28.71 31.08 50.89
N VAL A 297 -28.64 29.97 51.64
CA VAL A 297 -28.77 28.61 51.07
C VAL A 297 -30.15 28.42 50.45
N ALA A 298 -31.23 28.86 51.10
CA ALA A 298 -32.57 28.82 50.54
C ALA A 298 -32.71 29.71 49.29
N ALA A 299 -32.06 30.87 49.25
CA ALA A 299 -32.02 31.72 48.06
C ALA A 299 -31.21 31.10 46.91
N VAL A 300 -30.07 30.46 47.20
CA VAL A 300 -29.27 29.74 46.20
C VAL A 300 -30.04 28.52 45.67
N VAL A 301 -30.73 27.76 46.53
CA VAL A 301 -31.60 26.66 46.10
C VAL A 301 -32.81 27.17 45.31
N ALA A 302 -33.41 28.30 45.70
CA ALA A 302 -34.50 28.91 44.94
C ALA A 302 -34.03 29.44 43.58
N VAL A 303 -32.85 30.07 43.49
CA VAL A 303 -32.24 30.50 42.22
C VAL A 303 -31.84 29.30 41.37
N ALA A 304 -31.34 28.23 41.96
CA ALA A 304 -31.07 26.98 41.26
C ALA A 304 -32.38 26.38 40.71
N LEU A 305 -33.42 26.24 41.53
CA LEU A 305 -34.74 25.75 41.10
C LEU A 305 -35.42 26.66 40.07
N VAL A 306 -35.26 27.98 40.16
CA VAL A 306 -35.72 28.94 39.15
C VAL A 306 -34.88 28.81 37.88
N ALA A 307 -33.58 28.55 37.96
CA ALA A 307 -32.75 28.25 36.79
C ALA A 307 -33.15 26.90 36.16
N THR A 308 -33.43 25.85 36.94
CA THR A 308 -33.96 24.58 36.42
C THR A 308 -35.34 24.75 35.82
N MET A 309 -36.22 25.55 36.44
CA MET A 309 -37.53 25.91 35.89
C MET A 309 -37.41 26.77 34.62
N ILE A 310 -36.45 27.69 34.53
CA ILE A 310 -36.19 28.44 33.30
C ILE A 310 -35.62 27.52 32.23
N VAL A 311 -34.72 26.59 32.55
CA VAL A 311 -34.25 25.56 31.61
C VAL A 311 -35.41 24.64 31.18
N PHE A 312 -36.35 24.30 32.07
CA PHE A 312 -37.53 23.53 31.71
C PHE A 312 -38.56 24.33 30.90
N VAL A 313 -38.77 25.62 31.18
CA VAL A 313 -39.80 26.45 30.52
C VAL A 313 -39.29 27.07 29.21
N VAL A 314 -38.00 27.39 29.12
CA VAL A 314 -37.34 27.76 27.85
C VAL A 314 -37.02 26.51 27.02
N GLY A 315 -36.74 25.37 27.67
CA GLY A 315 -36.56 24.06 27.01
C GLY A 315 -37.85 23.28 26.72
N SER A 316 -39.02 23.79 27.12
CA SER A 316 -40.35 23.28 26.70
C SER A 316 -41.12 24.31 25.88
N GLY A 317 -40.39 25.26 25.27
CA GLY A 317 -40.89 26.41 24.54
C GLY A 317 -40.51 26.44 23.05
N GLU A 318 -40.00 25.34 22.50
CA GLU A 318 -40.02 25.08 21.06
C GLU A 318 -40.90 23.85 20.80
N ASP A 319 -41.78 23.97 19.81
CA ASP A 319 -42.71 22.91 19.40
C ASP A 319 -41.92 21.74 18.77
N ASP A 320 -41.44 20.80 19.60
CA ASP A 320 -41.21 19.41 19.20
C ASP A 320 -42.57 18.72 18.94
N LYS A 321 -43.32 19.28 17.99
CA LYS A 321 -44.04 18.42 17.04
C LYS A 321 -42.98 17.47 16.49
N PRO A 322 -43.26 16.17 16.33
CA PRO A 322 -42.51 15.42 15.35
C PRO A 322 -42.75 16.14 14.03
N SER A 323 -41.74 16.91 13.59
CA SER A 323 -41.66 17.31 12.20
C SER A 323 -41.88 16.03 11.41
N ASP A 324 -42.80 16.06 10.46
CA ASP A 324 -42.90 15.04 9.42
C ASP A 324 -41.68 15.22 8.48
N ASN A 325 -40.50 15.07 9.08
CA ASN A 325 -39.20 15.08 8.45
C ASN A 325 -39.09 13.74 7.74
N THR A 326 -39.73 13.72 6.58
CA THR A 326 -39.24 13.11 5.34
C THR A 326 -37.88 13.69 4.89
N GLY A 327 -37.12 14.33 5.80
CA GLY A 327 -35.77 14.78 5.61
C GLY A 327 -34.83 13.60 5.59
N ASP A 328 -34.55 13.14 4.37
CA ASP A 328 -33.28 12.59 3.90
C ASP A 328 -32.35 12.10 5.03
N LYS A 329 -32.40 10.79 5.32
CA LYS A 329 -31.39 10.13 6.14
C LYS A 329 -30.06 10.17 5.38
N GLY A 330 -29.25 11.19 5.65
CA GLY A 330 -27.88 11.28 5.15
C GLY A 330 -27.01 10.16 5.73
N ILE A 331 -25.94 9.81 5.00
CA ILE A 331 -24.99 8.78 5.42
C ILE A 331 -24.25 9.21 6.69
N ASN A 332 -24.06 8.31 7.67
CA ASN A 332 -23.19 8.59 8.82
C ASN A 332 -21.73 8.21 8.53
N LEU A 333 -20.79 8.87 9.19
CA LEU A 333 -19.36 8.58 9.06
C LEU A 333 -19.05 7.14 9.51
N ASP A 334 -19.62 6.70 10.64
CA ASP A 334 -19.41 5.34 11.16
C ASP A 334 -19.85 4.24 10.18
N ASP A 335 -20.90 4.48 9.38
CA ASP A 335 -21.40 3.52 8.39
C ASP A 335 -20.43 3.35 7.21
N VAL A 336 -19.67 4.41 6.89
CA VAL A 336 -18.56 4.37 5.92
C VAL A 336 -17.33 3.70 6.56
N LEU A 337 -16.90 4.17 7.74
CA LEU A 337 -15.67 3.68 8.39
C LEU A 337 -15.74 2.22 8.84
N SER A 338 -16.93 1.72 9.18
CA SER A 338 -17.13 0.30 9.50
C SER A 338 -17.29 -0.59 8.26
N GLY A 339 -17.10 -0.04 7.04
CA GLY A 339 -17.29 -0.75 5.77
C GLY A 339 -18.74 -1.21 5.52
N GLN A 340 -19.69 -0.78 6.36
CA GLN A 340 -21.06 -1.29 6.38
C GLN A 340 -21.89 -0.94 5.14
N LEU A 341 -21.45 0.08 4.39
CA LEU A 341 -22.01 0.53 3.12
C LEU A 341 -21.14 0.14 1.91
N TYR A 342 -20.07 -0.64 2.10
CA TYR A 342 -19.24 -1.10 1.00
C TYR A 342 -19.94 -2.22 0.24
N ALA A 343 -19.78 -2.22 -1.09
CA ALA A 343 -20.33 -3.26 -1.94
C ALA A 343 -19.47 -4.52 -1.83
N LYS A 344 -20.10 -5.65 -1.53
CA LYS A 344 -19.46 -6.96 -1.60
C LYS A 344 -18.98 -7.21 -3.03
N ARG A 345 -17.76 -7.72 -3.12
CA ARG A 345 -17.07 -8.05 -4.38
C ARG A 345 -17.07 -9.56 -4.60
N PHE A 346 -16.57 -9.97 -5.76
CA PHE A 346 -16.20 -11.35 -5.99
C PHE A 346 -15.17 -11.81 -4.93
N ASN A 347 -15.40 -12.95 -4.31
CA ASN A 347 -14.62 -13.48 -3.19
C ASN A 347 -14.19 -14.95 -3.41
N GLY A 348 -14.20 -15.40 -4.67
CA GLY A 348 -13.74 -16.72 -5.06
C GLY A 348 -12.48 -16.64 -5.92
N SER A 349 -11.92 -17.80 -6.25
CA SER A 349 -10.90 -17.97 -7.28
C SER A 349 -11.34 -19.08 -8.25
N TRP A 350 -10.79 -19.07 -9.47
CA TRP A 350 -10.94 -20.21 -10.36
C TRP A 350 -10.18 -21.41 -9.80
N GLY A 351 -10.89 -22.54 -9.69
CA GLY A 351 -10.31 -23.86 -9.48
C GLY A 351 -10.05 -24.55 -10.82
N ASN A 352 -9.90 -25.87 -10.78
CA ASN A 352 -9.63 -26.64 -12.00
C ASN A 352 -10.87 -26.70 -12.91
N GLY A 353 -10.70 -26.39 -14.19
CA GLY A 353 -11.77 -26.51 -15.20
C GLY A 353 -12.88 -25.48 -15.00
N ASN A 354 -14.09 -25.93 -14.68
CA ASN A 354 -15.29 -25.08 -14.60
C ASN A 354 -15.70 -24.71 -13.16
N THR A 355 -14.78 -24.86 -12.21
CA THR A 355 -15.06 -24.75 -10.78
C THR A 355 -14.60 -23.41 -10.20
N LEU A 356 -15.33 -22.90 -9.22
CA LEU A 356 -14.92 -21.76 -8.39
C LEU A 356 -14.72 -22.21 -6.96
N ILE A 357 -13.61 -21.84 -6.34
CA ILE A 357 -13.31 -22.11 -4.93
C ILE A 357 -13.51 -20.82 -4.13
N TYR A 358 -14.28 -20.87 -3.05
CA TYR A 358 -14.54 -19.71 -2.20
C TYR A 358 -14.72 -20.12 -0.74
N LYS A 359 -14.41 -19.20 0.18
CA LYS A 359 -14.66 -19.35 1.62
C LYS A 359 -16.01 -18.70 1.98
N VAL A 360 -16.82 -19.41 2.77
CA VAL A 360 -18.13 -18.94 3.23
C VAL A 360 -18.31 -19.24 4.72
N HIS A 361 -18.94 -18.33 5.46
CA HIS A 361 -19.27 -18.55 6.87
C HIS A 361 -20.61 -19.29 7.00
N SER A 362 -20.61 -20.51 7.56
CA SER A 362 -21.83 -21.33 7.70
C SER A 362 -22.66 -21.03 8.96
N GLY A 363 -22.29 -19.98 9.71
CA GLY A 363 -22.93 -19.58 10.97
C GLY A 363 -22.36 -20.28 12.21
N VAL A 364 -21.51 -21.29 12.02
CA VAL A 364 -20.74 -21.98 13.09
C VAL A 364 -19.24 -21.85 12.86
N SER A 365 -18.80 -22.01 11.61
CA SER A 365 -17.41 -21.89 11.20
C SER A 365 -17.32 -21.43 9.74
N ASP A 366 -16.14 -21.06 9.28
CA ASP A 366 -15.89 -20.91 7.85
C ASP A 366 -15.75 -22.29 7.20
N GLU A 367 -16.19 -22.39 5.95
CA GLU A 367 -16.10 -23.58 5.11
C GLU A 367 -15.51 -23.19 3.74
N ILE A 368 -14.69 -24.07 3.16
CA ILE A 368 -14.17 -23.90 1.79
C ILE A 368 -15.04 -24.76 0.86
N ILE A 369 -15.67 -24.09 -0.11
CA ILE A 369 -16.60 -24.68 -1.07
C ILE A 369 -16.03 -24.57 -2.48
N GLU A 370 -16.17 -25.64 -3.27
CA GLU A 370 -15.91 -25.69 -4.70
C GLU A 370 -17.24 -25.82 -5.45
N LEU A 371 -17.62 -24.79 -6.21
CA LEU A 371 -18.84 -24.74 -7.00
C LEU A 371 -18.53 -25.05 -8.47
N ASP A 372 -19.08 -26.15 -9.00
CA ASP A 372 -19.12 -26.33 -10.46
C ASP A 372 -20.15 -25.35 -11.05
N THR A 373 -19.67 -24.43 -11.88
CA THR A 373 -20.48 -23.30 -12.37
C THR A 373 -21.46 -23.67 -13.50
N LYS A 374 -21.36 -24.87 -14.10
CA LYS A 374 -22.27 -25.33 -15.18
C LYS A 374 -23.45 -26.11 -14.61
N THR A 375 -23.21 -26.94 -13.60
CA THR A 375 -24.20 -27.73 -12.85
C THR A 375 -24.76 -27.00 -11.63
N GLN A 376 -24.11 -25.91 -11.21
CA GLN A 376 -24.42 -25.14 -10.00
C GLN A 376 -24.41 -25.98 -8.72
N THR A 377 -23.60 -27.04 -8.69
CA THR A 377 -23.51 -27.97 -7.55
C THR A 377 -22.33 -27.57 -6.64
N PRO A 378 -22.58 -27.09 -5.40
CA PRO A 378 -21.53 -26.82 -4.43
C PRO A 378 -21.03 -28.12 -3.79
N THR A 379 -19.71 -28.31 -3.81
CA THR A 379 -19.00 -29.39 -3.11
C THR A 379 -18.23 -28.79 -1.95
N LYS A 380 -18.48 -29.25 -0.72
CA LYS A 380 -17.67 -28.81 0.42
C LYS A 380 -16.32 -29.51 0.41
N LEU A 381 -15.23 -28.75 0.28
CA LEU A 381 -13.87 -29.27 0.38
C LEU A 381 -13.42 -29.41 1.84
N MET A 382 -13.74 -28.42 2.68
CA MET A 382 -13.29 -28.36 4.08
C MET A 382 -14.29 -27.65 4.99
N SER A 383 -14.47 -28.17 6.21
CA SER A 383 -15.14 -27.48 7.34
C SER A 383 -14.11 -26.97 8.36
N ASN A 384 -14.49 -26.03 9.22
CA ASN A 384 -13.63 -25.43 10.25
C ASN A 384 -12.41 -24.69 9.67
N ALA A 385 -12.61 -23.94 8.58
CA ALA A 385 -11.56 -23.25 7.86
C ALA A 385 -11.19 -21.86 8.44
N SER A 386 -11.82 -21.42 9.54
CA SER A 386 -11.68 -20.05 10.07
C SER A 386 -10.26 -19.65 10.48
N GLN A 387 -9.38 -20.60 10.80
CA GLN A 387 -7.98 -20.32 11.12
C GLN A 387 -7.09 -20.06 9.88
N TYR A 388 -7.61 -20.31 8.67
CA TYR A 388 -6.87 -20.14 7.43
C TYR A 388 -7.29 -18.86 6.71
N VAL A 389 -6.31 -18.01 6.44
CA VAL A 389 -6.52 -16.76 5.69
C VAL A 389 -6.52 -17.03 4.19
N LEU A 390 -5.57 -17.82 3.69
CA LEU A 390 -5.39 -18.14 2.27
C LEU A 390 -5.55 -19.65 2.04
N TYR A 391 -6.06 -20.02 0.88
CA TYR A 391 -6.24 -21.40 0.44
C TYR A 391 -6.00 -21.53 -1.06
N GLU A 392 -5.30 -22.58 -1.49
CA GLU A 392 -5.04 -22.83 -2.92
C GLU A 392 -5.03 -24.33 -3.23
N LYS A 393 -5.75 -24.75 -4.28
CA LYS A 393 -5.85 -26.16 -4.70
C LYS A 393 -4.70 -26.54 -5.63
N SER A 394 -4.09 -27.71 -5.41
CA SER A 394 -3.03 -28.25 -6.27
C SER A 394 -3.51 -28.45 -7.72
N ALA A 395 -2.59 -28.46 -8.69
CA ALA A 395 -2.95 -28.62 -10.11
C ALA A 395 -3.61 -29.98 -10.42
N ASP A 396 -3.19 -31.06 -9.75
CA ASP A 396 -3.87 -32.36 -9.80
C ASP A 396 -5.20 -32.44 -9.02
N GLY A 397 -5.52 -31.40 -8.25
CA GLY A 397 -6.74 -31.33 -7.45
C GLY A 397 -6.80 -32.26 -6.23
N GLN A 398 -5.69 -32.87 -5.81
CA GLN A 398 -5.64 -33.78 -4.67
C GLN A 398 -5.50 -33.08 -3.31
N PHE A 399 -4.92 -31.88 -3.30
CA PHE A 399 -4.54 -31.17 -2.07
C PHE A 399 -5.04 -29.71 -2.05
N LEU A 400 -5.25 -29.18 -0.84
CA LEU A 400 -5.27 -27.75 -0.57
C LEU A 400 -4.01 -27.37 0.21
N LEU A 401 -3.37 -26.29 -0.20
CA LEU A 401 -2.40 -25.53 0.59
C LEU A 401 -3.18 -24.51 1.41
N LEU A 402 -2.97 -24.47 2.72
CA LEU A 402 -3.76 -23.65 3.66
C LEU A 402 -2.82 -22.81 4.53
N ALA A 403 -2.91 -21.47 4.43
CA ALA A 403 -2.06 -20.56 5.20
C ALA A 403 -2.74 -20.13 6.51
N LYS A 404 -2.06 -20.32 7.64
CA LYS A 404 -2.48 -19.92 8.99
C LYS A 404 -1.38 -19.10 9.68
N ASN A 405 -1.72 -18.47 10.81
CA ASN A 405 -0.80 -17.63 11.58
C ASN A 405 -0.14 -16.55 10.69
N TYR A 406 -0.88 -16.05 9.72
CA TYR A 406 -0.45 -14.99 8.81
C TYR A 406 -0.09 -13.74 9.57
N LYS A 407 1.05 -13.14 9.24
CA LYS A 407 1.41 -11.81 9.73
C LYS A 407 2.13 -11.04 8.60
N LYS A 408 1.62 -9.85 8.31
CA LYS A 408 2.06 -8.95 7.21
C LYS A 408 3.53 -8.56 7.40
N ASN A 409 4.23 -8.28 6.30
CA ASN A 409 5.53 -7.63 6.27
C ASN A 409 5.42 -6.27 5.58
N PHE A 410 5.54 -6.19 4.25
CA PHE A 410 5.28 -4.97 3.46
C PHE A 410 3.89 -5.03 2.80
N ARG A 411 3.73 -4.50 1.58
CA ARG A 411 2.43 -4.41 0.88
C ARG A 411 1.86 -5.77 0.49
N TYR A 412 2.71 -6.67 0.00
CA TYR A 412 2.37 -8.00 -0.51
C TYR A 412 3.08 -9.13 0.26
N SER A 413 4.24 -8.88 0.86
CA SER A 413 4.98 -9.87 1.63
C SER A 413 4.38 -10.11 3.01
N PHE A 414 4.50 -11.35 3.45
CA PHE A 414 4.06 -11.84 4.74
C PHE A 414 4.85 -13.08 5.12
N LEU A 415 4.76 -13.51 6.38
CA LEU A 415 5.10 -14.88 6.75
C LEU A 415 3.85 -15.58 7.24
N ALA A 416 3.70 -16.85 6.86
CA ALA A 416 2.65 -17.73 7.35
C ALA A 416 3.19 -19.12 7.65
N GLN A 417 2.50 -19.86 8.52
CA GLN A 417 2.65 -21.31 8.61
C GLN A 417 1.63 -21.96 7.69
N TYR A 418 1.97 -23.12 7.13
CA TYR A 418 1.12 -23.78 6.14
C TYR A 418 0.76 -25.19 6.56
N ASP A 419 -0.47 -25.60 6.25
CA ASP A 419 -0.90 -27.00 6.29
C ASP A 419 -1.23 -27.48 4.87
N ILE A 420 -0.96 -28.75 4.61
CA ILE A 420 -1.37 -29.48 3.41
C ILE A 420 -2.56 -30.35 3.79
N TYR A 421 -3.74 -30.05 3.23
CA TYR A 421 -4.96 -30.83 3.40
C TYR A 421 -5.19 -31.74 2.20
N ASN A 422 -5.31 -33.04 2.44
CA ASN A 422 -5.60 -34.03 1.40
C ASN A 422 -7.12 -34.20 1.25
N ILE A 423 -7.65 -33.84 0.08
CA ILE A 423 -9.10 -33.69 -0.15
C ILE A 423 -9.83 -35.05 -0.09
N SER A 424 -9.19 -36.15 -0.50
CA SER A 424 -9.84 -37.46 -0.55
C SER A 424 -9.87 -38.20 0.80
N SER A 425 -8.87 -37.98 1.66
CA SER A 425 -8.81 -38.60 3.00
C SER A 425 -9.30 -37.69 4.13
N GLY A 426 -9.42 -36.38 3.89
CA GLY A 426 -9.71 -35.38 4.92
C GLY A 426 -8.55 -35.14 5.91
N SER A 427 -7.35 -35.66 5.62
CA SER A 427 -6.19 -35.53 6.51
C SER A 427 -5.48 -34.18 6.34
N ILE A 428 -5.00 -33.62 7.45
CA ILE A 428 -4.21 -32.39 7.51
C ILE A 428 -2.79 -32.76 7.93
N THR A 429 -1.79 -32.34 7.16
CA THR A 429 -0.36 -32.51 7.47
C THR A 429 0.32 -31.14 7.47
N PRO A 430 0.95 -30.68 8.57
CA PRO A 430 1.72 -29.44 8.56
C PRO A 430 2.82 -29.46 7.50
N LEU A 431 2.98 -28.36 6.76
CA LEU A 431 4.09 -28.19 5.84
C LEU A 431 5.35 -27.90 6.65
N THR A 432 6.33 -28.80 6.58
CA THR A 432 7.61 -28.69 7.26
C THR A 432 8.75 -28.43 6.28
N ILE A 433 9.79 -27.75 6.78
CA ILE A 433 11.11 -27.62 6.17
C ILE A 433 12.12 -28.11 7.21
N GLU A 434 13.10 -28.91 6.80
CA GLU A 434 14.08 -29.52 7.70
C GLU A 434 13.44 -30.36 8.83
N ASN A 435 12.22 -30.85 8.59
CA ASN A 435 11.34 -31.62 9.48
C ASN A 435 10.60 -30.81 10.57
N GLU A 436 10.71 -29.48 10.60
CA GLU A 436 10.00 -28.61 11.55
C GLU A 436 8.96 -27.69 10.86
N PRO A 437 7.83 -27.35 11.51
CA PRO A 437 6.89 -26.34 10.99
C PRO A 437 7.48 -24.93 11.11
N ALA A 438 7.64 -24.25 9.98
CA ALA A 438 8.31 -22.95 9.91
C ALA A 438 7.36 -21.83 9.46
N PHE A 439 7.73 -20.58 9.77
CA PHE A 439 7.19 -19.40 9.10
C PHE A 439 7.86 -19.27 7.73
N LEU A 440 7.06 -19.37 6.68
CA LEU A 440 7.49 -19.35 5.28
C LEU A 440 7.06 -18.02 4.64
N SER A 441 7.94 -17.40 3.84
CA SER A 441 7.71 -16.13 3.14
C SER A 441 7.01 -16.30 1.79
N MET A 442 7.13 -17.50 1.21
CA MET A 442 6.51 -17.86 -0.05
C MET A 442 6.31 -19.38 -0.12
N VAL A 443 5.14 -19.82 -0.57
CA VAL A 443 4.88 -21.22 -0.96
C VAL A 443 4.01 -21.17 -2.23
N GLN A 444 4.40 -21.88 -3.28
CA GLN A 444 3.64 -21.94 -4.53
C GLN A 444 3.54 -23.39 -5.03
N TRP A 445 2.36 -23.76 -5.55
CA TRP A 445 2.20 -24.99 -6.31
C TRP A 445 2.91 -24.90 -7.68
N SER A 446 3.42 -26.03 -8.15
CA SER A 446 3.76 -26.23 -9.56
C SER A 446 2.49 -26.17 -10.43
N PRO A 447 2.57 -25.66 -11.67
CA PRO A 447 1.45 -25.65 -12.62
C PRO A 447 0.96 -27.06 -12.99
N VAL A 448 1.73 -28.11 -12.67
CA VAL A 448 1.33 -29.51 -12.85
C VAL A 448 1.54 -30.34 -11.57
N GLY A 449 0.65 -31.29 -11.33
CA GLY A 449 0.75 -32.20 -10.18
C GLY A 449 0.51 -31.52 -8.83
N ASN A 450 1.37 -31.84 -7.86
CA ASN A 450 1.36 -31.30 -6.50
C ASN A 450 2.79 -31.01 -5.98
N ALA A 451 3.73 -30.70 -6.89
CA ALA A 451 5.05 -30.23 -6.49
C ALA A 451 4.96 -28.80 -5.91
N LEU A 452 5.89 -28.43 -5.04
CA LEU A 452 5.94 -27.13 -4.35
C LEU A 452 7.32 -26.49 -4.51
N ILE A 453 7.34 -25.17 -4.67
CA ILE A 453 8.51 -24.33 -4.34
C ILE A 453 8.20 -23.53 -3.08
N ILE A 454 9.17 -23.44 -2.18
CA ILE A 454 9.05 -22.83 -0.85
C ILE A 454 10.23 -21.88 -0.66
N ASN A 455 9.98 -20.67 -0.16
CA ASN A 455 11.04 -19.83 0.39
C ASN A 455 11.05 -19.94 1.92
N PHE A 456 12.21 -20.32 2.46
CA PHE A 456 12.51 -20.36 3.88
C PHE A 456 13.88 -19.72 4.10
N GLU A 457 13.97 -18.77 5.05
CA GLU A 457 15.20 -18.03 5.36
C GLU A 457 15.97 -17.53 4.12
N ARG A 458 15.23 -16.89 3.19
CA ARG A 458 15.74 -16.34 1.92
C ARG A 458 16.28 -17.37 0.93
N ASN A 459 16.10 -18.67 1.18
CA ASN A 459 16.50 -19.76 0.29
C ASN A 459 15.30 -20.46 -0.34
N LEU A 460 15.48 -20.97 -1.56
CA LEU A 460 14.48 -21.77 -2.26
C LEU A 460 14.66 -23.25 -1.98
N TYR A 461 13.55 -23.91 -1.65
CA TYR A 461 13.44 -25.36 -1.42
C TYR A 461 12.34 -25.92 -2.32
N TYR A 462 12.62 -27.01 -3.02
CA TYR A 462 11.69 -27.70 -3.91
C TYR A 462 11.22 -29.02 -3.30
N LYS A 463 9.92 -29.30 -3.36
CA LYS A 463 9.34 -30.60 -3.03
C LYS A 463 8.70 -31.18 -4.29
N LYS A 464 9.16 -32.34 -4.75
CA LYS A 464 8.64 -33.00 -5.96
C LYS A 464 7.18 -33.48 -5.81
N GLY A 465 6.74 -33.73 -4.58
CA GLY A 465 5.33 -33.85 -4.21
C GLY A 465 5.07 -33.25 -2.84
N ALA A 466 3.82 -32.87 -2.56
CA ALA A 466 3.45 -32.08 -1.38
C ALA A 466 3.96 -32.67 -0.05
N LEU A 467 3.90 -34.00 0.07
CA LEU A 467 4.27 -34.78 1.26
C LEU A 467 5.67 -35.42 1.17
N GLU A 468 6.42 -35.21 0.08
CA GLU A 468 7.80 -35.71 -0.04
C GLU A 468 8.77 -34.87 0.81
N ARG A 469 10.07 -35.18 0.77
CA ARG A 469 11.11 -34.34 1.40
C ARG A 469 11.53 -33.21 0.46
N GLU A 470 11.89 -32.09 1.06
CA GLU A 470 12.48 -30.93 0.40
C GLU A 470 13.92 -31.15 -0.11
N ILE A 471 14.24 -30.45 -1.20
CA ILE A 471 15.57 -30.36 -1.83
C ILE A 471 15.93 -28.87 -1.89
N ALA A 472 17.09 -28.49 -1.36
CA ALA A 472 17.57 -27.11 -1.47
C ALA A 472 17.94 -26.78 -2.92
N ILE A 473 17.33 -25.72 -3.47
CA ILE A 473 17.62 -25.16 -4.80
C ILE A 473 18.68 -24.07 -4.70
N THR A 474 18.68 -23.30 -3.61
CA THR A 474 19.74 -22.33 -3.28
C THR A 474 20.33 -22.62 -1.90
N THR A 475 21.56 -22.15 -1.70
CA THR A 475 22.18 -22.06 -0.38
C THR A 475 22.75 -20.65 -0.23
N ASN A 476 22.54 -20.02 0.92
CA ASN A 476 22.97 -18.65 1.20
C ASN A 476 23.84 -18.65 2.46
N GLU A 477 25.12 -19.01 2.29
CA GLU A 477 26.07 -19.21 3.39
C GLU A 477 26.30 -17.94 4.24
N ASN A 478 25.99 -16.75 3.69
CA ASN A 478 26.20 -15.46 4.35
C ASN A 478 24.90 -14.72 4.75
N GLY A 479 23.72 -15.25 4.43
CA GLY A 479 22.43 -14.62 4.73
C GLY A 479 22.08 -13.34 3.94
N ILE A 480 22.97 -12.88 3.04
CA ILE A 480 22.83 -11.60 2.32
C ILE A 480 21.71 -11.68 1.28
N PHE A 481 21.82 -12.62 0.34
CA PHE A 481 20.97 -12.67 -0.85
C PHE A 481 19.50 -13.03 -0.56
N LEU A 482 18.58 -12.45 -1.33
CA LEU A 482 17.18 -12.87 -1.39
C LEU A 482 16.97 -13.71 -2.65
N ASN A 483 16.59 -14.98 -2.52
CA ASN A 483 16.42 -15.88 -3.66
C ASN A 483 14.94 -16.14 -3.94
N GLY A 484 14.44 -15.66 -5.07
CA GLY A 484 13.07 -15.95 -5.54
C GLY A 484 11.94 -15.23 -4.81
N ILE A 485 12.27 -14.34 -3.88
CA ILE A 485 11.40 -13.32 -3.29
C ILE A 485 12.07 -11.94 -3.53
N PRO A 486 11.30 -10.87 -3.80
CA PRO A 486 11.86 -9.54 -4.02
C PRO A 486 12.36 -8.88 -2.73
N ASP A 487 13.20 -7.85 -2.89
CA ASP A 487 13.46 -6.85 -1.86
C ASP A 487 12.31 -5.82 -1.80
N TRP A 488 12.43 -4.81 -0.93
CA TRP A 488 11.38 -3.80 -0.76
C TRP A 488 11.07 -3.06 -2.08
N VAL A 489 12.08 -2.63 -2.85
CA VAL A 489 11.83 -1.79 -4.03
C VAL A 489 11.27 -2.60 -5.21
N TYR A 490 11.67 -3.87 -5.36
CA TYR A 490 11.04 -4.73 -6.36
C TYR A 490 9.64 -5.20 -5.97
N GLU A 491 9.36 -5.38 -4.68
CA GLU A 491 8.01 -5.70 -4.21
C GLU A 491 7.04 -4.56 -4.52
N GLU A 492 7.41 -3.33 -4.15
CA GLU A 492 6.54 -2.15 -4.26
C GLU A 492 6.43 -1.64 -5.71
N GLU A 493 7.57 -1.36 -6.36
CA GLU A 493 7.64 -0.51 -7.56
C GLU A 493 7.88 -1.26 -8.89
N VAL A 494 8.12 -2.57 -8.83
CA VAL A 494 8.42 -3.39 -10.02
C VAL A 494 7.42 -4.53 -10.23
N PHE A 495 7.21 -5.39 -9.22
CA PHE A 495 6.39 -6.59 -9.35
C PHE A 495 4.99 -6.47 -8.74
N SER A 496 4.81 -5.63 -7.72
CA SER A 496 3.55 -5.57 -6.95
C SER A 496 3.13 -6.96 -6.44
N SER A 497 4.10 -7.70 -5.90
CA SER A 497 3.97 -9.12 -5.51
C SER A 497 5.11 -9.53 -4.57
N ASN A 498 4.90 -10.50 -3.69
CA ASN A 498 5.95 -11.12 -2.86
C ASN A 498 6.70 -12.28 -3.55
N VAL A 499 6.46 -12.49 -4.85
CA VAL A 499 7.00 -13.59 -5.65
C VAL A 499 7.99 -13.05 -6.69
N ALA A 500 9.20 -13.60 -6.71
CA ALA A 500 10.19 -13.41 -7.79
C ALA A 500 10.63 -14.77 -8.36
N THR A 501 9.67 -15.68 -8.54
CA THR A 501 9.84 -17.09 -8.94
C THR A 501 8.74 -17.51 -9.94
N TRP A 502 9.10 -18.22 -11.01
CA TRP A 502 8.20 -18.59 -12.11
C TRP A 502 8.52 -19.99 -12.67
N PHE A 503 7.62 -20.96 -12.48
CA PHE A 503 7.72 -22.27 -13.12
C PHE A 503 7.51 -22.20 -14.65
N ASN A 504 8.20 -23.07 -15.39
CA ASN A 504 7.84 -23.35 -16.78
C ASN A 504 6.52 -24.14 -16.86
N PRO A 505 5.81 -24.16 -18.01
CA PRO A 505 4.48 -24.79 -18.13
C PRO A 505 4.40 -26.26 -17.67
N SER A 506 5.47 -27.03 -17.88
CA SER A 506 5.60 -28.44 -17.46
C SER A 506 6.08 -28.65 -16.02
N GLY A 507 6.37 -27.60 -15.26
CA GLY A 507 6.87 -27.68 -13.89
C GLY A 507 8.25 -28.35 -13.74
N LYS A 508 8.99 -28.53 -14.83
CA LYS A 508 10.33 -29.15 -14.88
C LYS A 508 11.47 -28.17 -14.62
N GLN A 509 11.25 -26.89 -14.95
CA GLN A 509 12.20 -25.82 -14.76
C GLN A 509 11.55 -24.66 -14.02
N ILE A 510 12.37 -23.86 -13.35
CA ILE A 510 11.92 -22.68 -12.63
C ILE A 510 12.91 -21.54 -12.85
N ALA A 511 12.39 -20.36 -13.16
CA ALA A 511 13.16 -19.13 -13.23
C ALA A 511 12.99 -18.38 -11.90
N PHE A 512 14.04 -17.76 -11.38
CA PHE A 512 13.95 -16.92 -10.18
C PHE A 512 15.02 -15.82 -10.19
N ILE A 513 14.75 -14.70 -9.51
CA ILE A 513 15.75 -13.65 -9.33
C ILE A 513 16.44 -13.81 -7.97
N GLN A 514 17.75 -13.65 -7.98
CA GLN A 514 18.57 -13.42 -6.79
C GLN A 514 18.84 -11.91 -6.66
N PHE A 515 18.51 -11.34 -5.50
CA PHE A 515 18.74 -9.94 -5.16
C PHE A 515 19.92 -9.83 -4.18
N ASP A 516 20.74 -8.80 -4.39
CA ASP A 516 21.83 -8.39 -3.51
C ASP A 516 21.64 -6.92 -3.11
N ASP A 517 21.17 -6.73 -1.88
CA ASP A 517 20.91 -5.41 -1.28
C ASP A 517 22.16 -4.81 -0.60
N SER A 518 23.32 -5.47 -0.67
CA SER A 518 24.55 -4.97 -0.06
C SER A 518 25.02 -3.57 -0.52
N PRO A 519 24.77 -3.09 -1.77
CA PRO A 519 25.03 -1.70 -2.13
C PRO A 519 23.91 -0.73 -1.71
N THR A 520 22.72 -1.25 -1.37
CA THR A 520 21.54 -0.44 -1.05
C THR A 520 21.61 0.10 0.37
N HIS A 521 21.44 1.41 0.55
CA HIS A 521 21.44 2.03 1.87
C HIS A 521 20.30 1.52 2.76
N VAL A 522 20.59 1.42 4.06
CA VAL A 522 19.61 1.03 5.08
C VAL A 522 19.00 2.27 5.71
N ILE A 523 17.67 2.38 5.66
CA ILE A 523 16.90 3.32 6.46
C ILE A 523 16.45 2.64 7.75
N ASN A 524 16.44 3.41 8.85
CA ASN A 524 16.01 2.96 10.16
C ASN A 524 14.98 3.93 10.74
N PHE A 525 13.88 3.40 11.28
CA PHE A 525 12.89 4.18 12.04
C PHE A 525 12.60 3.51 13.39
N PRO A 526 12.23 4.31 14.42
CA PRO A 526 11.91 3.78 15.74
C PRO A 526 10.54 3.08 15.74
N TYR A 527 10.44 2.00 16.50
CA TYR A 527 9.20 1.30 16.82
C TYR A 527 8.96 1.37 18.34
N TYR A 528 7.82 1.92 18.75
CA TYR A 528 7.56 2.28 20.15
C TYR A 528 6.84 1.17 20.93
N GLY A 529 6.02 0.36 20.26
CA GLY A 529 5.37 -0.83 20.79
C GLY A 529 4.32 -0.57 21.89
N ASP A 530 3.93 -1.65 22.54
CA ASP A 530 2.81 -1.66 23.49
C ASP A 530 3.13 -1.01 24.84
N ALA A 531 2.24 -0.12 25.27
CA ALA A 531 2.34 0.54 26.57
C ALA A 531 2.29 -0.45 27.74
N GLY A 532 3.36 -0.47 28.54
CA GLY A 532 3.48 -1.32 29.72
C GLY A 532 4.26 -2.62 29.49
N ASP A 533 4.64 -2.94 28.25
CA ASP A 533 5.57 -4.03 27.98
C ASP A 533 7.03 -3.58 28.18
N LEU A 534 7.75 -4.26 29.06
CA LEU A 534 9.15 -3.96 29.37
C LEU A 534 10.10 -4.22 28.19
N ARG A 535 9.69 -5.00 27.18
CA ARG A 535 10.45 -5.19 25.93
C ARG A 535 10.65 -3.87 25.17
N TYR A 536 9.70 -2.95 25.30
CA TYR A 536 9.72 -1.64 24.66
C TYR A 536 10.11 -0.50 25.62
N GLN A 537 10.76 -0.81 26.76
CA GLN A 537 11.32 0.21 27.66
C GLN A 537 12.30 1.15 26.93
N TYR A 538 12.96 0.62 25.91
CA TYR A 538 13.68 1.38 24.89
C TYR A 538 13.04 1.04 23.54
N PRO A 539 12.72 2.04 22.68
CA PRO A 539 12.18 1.78 21.35
C PRO A 539 13.09 0.84 20.56
N LEU A 540 12.49 -0.07 19.81
CA LEU A 540 13.21 -0.89 18.85
C LEU A 540 13.44 -0.09 17.56
N HIS A 541 14.22 -0.65 16.63
CA HIS A 541 14.41 -0.08 15.31
C HIS A 541 14.01 -1.08 14.25
N GLN A 542 13.24 -0.64 13.26
CA GLN A 542 13.00 -1.38 12.03
C GLN A 542 13.98 -0.88 10.96
N ALA A 543 14.66 -1.82 10.31
CA ALA A 543 15.70 -1.57 9.32
C ALA A 543 15.26 -2.10 7.95
N ILE A 544 15.34 -1.28 6.91
CA ILE A 544 14.94 -1.64 5.53
C ILE A 544 16.05 -1.19 4.58
N HIS A 545 16.45 -2.05 3.64
CA HIS A 545 17.25 -1.64 2.49
C HIS A 545 16.34 -0.88 1.52
N TYR A 546 16.58 0.42 1.34
CA TYR A 546 15.72 1.31 0.55
C TYR A 546 16.59 2.23 -0.29
N PRO A 547 16.62 2.07 -1.63
CA PRO A 547 17.35 2.96 -2.51
C PRO A 547 16.55 4.24 -2.71
N LYS A 548 17.04 5.38 -2.19
CA LYS A 548 16.48 6.71 -2.51
C LYS A 548 16.98 7.19 -3.88
N ALA A 549 16.29 8.12 -4.51
CA ALA A 549 16.68 8.71 -5.80
C ALA A 549 18.17 9.13 -5.81
N GLY A 550 18.91 8.69 -6.84
CA GLY A 550 20.35 8.90 -7.02
C GLY A 550 21.26 7.89 -6.29
N SER A 551 20.77 7.14 -5.30
CA SER A 551 21.57 6.12 -4.59
C SER A 551 21.67 4.78 -5.34
N SER A 552 22.44 3.82 -4.83
CA SER A 552 22.60 2.51 -5.47
C SER A 552 21.39 1.61 -5.29
N ASN A 553 20.92 1.02 -6.40
CA ASN A 553 19.87 0.01 -6.43
C ASN A 553 20.42 -1.39 -6.04
N PRO A 554 19.53 -2.33 -5.62
CA PRO A 554 19.92 -3.73 -5.44
C PRO A 554 20.43 -4.32 -6.76
N ARG A 555 21.46 -5.17 -6.70
CA ARG A 555 21.91 -5.92 -7.89
C ARG A 555 21.00 -7.14 -8.08
N VAL A 556 20.65 -7.43 -9.33
CA VAL A 556 19.79 -8.58 -9.65
C VAL A 556 20.41 -9.54 -10.66
N VAL A 557 20.28 -10.83 -10.39
CA VAL A 557 20.67 -11.92 -11.29
C VAL A 557 19.49 -12.87 -11.49
N LEU A 558 19.04 -13.01 -12.74
CA LEU A 558 18.00 -13.96 -13.12
C LEU A 558 18.62 -15.34 -13.39
N TYR A 559 18.20 -16.36 -12.64
CA TYR A 559 18.62 -17.75 -12.80
C TYR A 559 17.51 -18.61 -13.37
N LEU A 560 17.91 -19.66 -14.10
CA LEU A 560 17.07 -20.80 -14.47
C LEU A 560 17.59 -22.02 -13.71
N ALA A 561 16.70 -22.78 -13.08
CA ALA A 561 17.01 -24.03 -12.40
C ALA A 561 16.29 -25.21 -13.07
N ASP A 562 17.04 -26.27 -13.39
CA ASP A 562 16.51 -27.56 -13.82
C ASP A 562 16.19 -28.44 -12.60
N LEU A 563 14.90 -28.64 -12.34
CA LEU A 563 14.42 -29.37 -11.17
C LEU A 563 14.58 -30.89 -11.31
N GLU A 564 14.60 -31.42 -12.53
CA GLU A 564 14.88 -32.85 -12.76
C GLU A 564 16.37 -33.15 -12.50
N SER A 565 17.27 -32.26 -12.94
CA SER A 565 18.70 -32.33 -12.60
C SER A 565 18.96 -32.14 -11.10
N ALA A 566 18.28 -31.21 -10.43
CA ALA A 566 18.38 -31.01 -8.99
C ALA A 566 17.93 -32.25 -8.19
N VAL A 567 16.79 -32.85 -8.56
CA VAL A 567 16.29 -34.11 -7.98
C VAL A 567 17.26 -35.28 -8.22
N ALA A 568 17.97 -35.30 -9.35
CA ALA A 568 19.00 -36.29 -9.64
C ALA A 568 20.32 -36.07 -8.86
N GLY A 569 20.44 -34.99 -8.08
CA GLY A 569 21.66 -34.66 -7.32
C GLY A 569 22.81 -34.15 -8.19
N ASN A 570 22.54 -33.68 -9.42
CA ASN A 570 23.53 -33.05 -10.27
C ASN A 570 23.90 -31.67 -9.69
N PRO A 571 25.18 -31.32 -9.44
CA PRO A 571 25.55 -30.01 -8.90
C PRO A 571 25.38 -28.86 -9.91
N THR A 572 25.35 -29.13 -11.21
CA THR A 572 25.17 -28.09 -12.25
C THR A 572 23.74 -28.10 -12.78
N PHE A 573 22.83 -27.50 -12.01
CA PHE A 573 21.41 -27.32 -12.37
C PHE A 573 20.97 -25.85 -12.47
N LEU A 574 21.78 -24.91 -11.96
CA LEU A 574 21.55 -23.47 -12.06
C LEU A 574 22.28 -22.85 -13.28
N THR A 575 21.59 -21.99 -14.02
CA THR A 575 22.15 -21.24 -15.16
C THR A 575 21.77 -19.76 -15.05
N PRO A 576 22.72 -18.83 -14.90
CA PRO A 576 22.43 -17.39 -14.92
C PRO A 576 22.10 -16.91 -16.35
N MET A 577 21.09 -16.06 -16.48
CA MET A 577 20.71 -15.43 -17.74
C MET A 577 21.60 -14.21 -18.05
N PRO A 578 22.22 -14.11 -19.24
CA PRO A 578 23.10 -12.98 -19.58
C PRO A 578 22.34 -11.65 -19.80
N VAL A 579 22.67 -10.63 -19.00
CA VAL A 579 22.17 -9.24 -19.11
C VAL A 579 22.26 -8.72 -20.55
N PRO A 580 21.22 -8.03 -21.09
CA PRO A 580 21.25 -7.41 -22.42
C PRO A 580 22.52 -6.58 -22.65
N SER A 581 23.19 -6.80 -23.78
CA SER A 581 24.51 -6.20 -24.04
C SER A 581 24.48 -4.68 -24.22
N THR A 582 23.29 -4.11 -24.43
CA THR A 582 22.99 -2.68 -24.43
C THR A 582 22.95 -2.07 -23.02
N LEU A 583 22.67 -2.87 -21.98
CA LEU A 583 22.57 -2.46 -20.58
C LEU A 583 23.86 -2.75 -19.79
N ASN A 584 24.97 -3.07 -20.46
CA ASN A 584 26.19 -3.57 -19.84
C ASN A 584 26.97 -2.49 -19.05
N THR A 585 26.45 -2.16 -17.88
CA THR A 585 26.99 -1.27 -16.84
C THR A 585 26.81 -1.98 -15.50
N GLU A 586 27.80 -1.91 -14.60
CA GLU A 586 27.94 -2.89 -13.50
C GLU A 586 26.99 -2.73 -12.29
N SER A 587 25.87 -2.00 -12.42
CA SER A 587 24.84 -1.91 -11.35
C SER A 587 23.42 -1.44 -11.74
N ASP A 588 23.20 -0.78 -12.89
CA ASP A 588 22.05 0.14 -13.05
C ASP A 588 21.00 -0.30 -14.11
N TYR A 589 20.52 -1.53 -14.02
CA TYR A 589 19.39 -2.06 -14.81
C TYR A 589 18.28 -2.65 -13.93
N ILE A 590 17.06 -2.74 -14.47
CA ILE A 590 15.88 -3.28 -13.79
C ILE A 590 15.32 -4.45 -14.60
N VAL A 591 14.87 -5.51 -13.93
CA VAL A 591 14.20 -6.67 -14.56
C VAL A 591 12.72 -6.59 -14.22
N THR A 592 11.89 -6.07 -15.13
CA THR A 592 10.50 -5.73 -14.82
C THR A 592 9.51 -6.86 -15.00
N VAL A 593 9.85 -7.85 -15.85
CA VAL A 593 9.00 -9.00 -16.15
C VAL A 593 9.87 -10.24 -16.31
N VAL A 594 9.39 -11.36 -15.75
CA VAL A 594 9.84 -12.71 -16.09
C VAL A 594 8.61 -13.58 -16.36
N SER A 595 8.66 -14.41 -17.39
CA SER A 595 7.60 -15.33 -17.80
C SER A 595 8.21 -16.45 -18.67
N TRP A 596 7.38 -17.32 -19.26
CA TRP A 596 7.85 -18.40 -20.14
C TRP A 596 7.12 -18.36 -21.48
N LEU A 597 7.84 -18.43 -22.60
CA LEU A 597 7.22 -18.60 -23.93
C LEU A 597 6.69 -20.02 -24.10
N ASP A 598 7.52 -21.00 -23.75
CA ASP A 598 7.27 -22.44 -23.81
C ASP A 598 8.05 -23.13 -22.67
N ASP A 599 8.19 -24.46 -22.71
CA ASP A 599 8.91 -25.23 -21.69
C ASP A 599 10.43 -25.01 -21.62
N ASN A 600 11.04 -24.42 -22.65
CA ASN A 600 12.49 -24.26 -22.77
C ASN A 600 12.93 -22.80 -22.80
N ASN A 601 12.04 -21.90 -23.25
CA ASN A 601 12.35 -20.48 -23.46
C ASN A 601 11.74 -19.59 -22.36
N VAL A 602 12.58 -19.08 -21.46
CA VAL A 602 12.18 -18.00 -20.53
C VAL A 602 12.06 -16.69 -21.33
N LEU A 603 11.05 -15.89 -21.00
CA LEU A 603 10.86 -14.52 -21.47
C LEU A 603 11.22 -13.56 -20.32
N SER A 604 11.94 -12.49 -20.61
CA SER A 604 12.17 -11.41 -19.65
C SER A 604 12.14 -10.04 -20.31
N ILE A 605 11.81 -9.01 -19.53
CA ILE A 605 11.92 -7.61 -19.93
C ILE A 605 12.90 -6.92 -18.99
N TRP A 606 13.84 -6.22 -19.61
CA TRP A 606 14.91 -5.49 -18.93
C TRP A 606 14.80 -4.01 -19.29
N MET A 607 14.98 -3.13 -18.33
CA MET A 607 14.94 -1.68 -18.52
C MET A 607 16.23 -1.05 -18.00
N ASN A 608 16.58 0.12 -18.53
CA ASN A 608 17.58 0.97 -17.91
C ASN A 608 17.03 1.60 -16.62
N ARG A 609 17.91 2.02 -15.71
CA ARG A 609 17.56 2.64 -14.41
C ARG A 609 16.49 3.76 -14.49
N ILE A 610 16.62 4.69 -15.44
CA ILE A 610 15.64 5.78 -15.64
C ILE A 610 14.37 5.37 -16.41
N GLN A 611 14.26 4.09 -16.80
CA GLN A 611 13.04 3.45 -17.33
C GLN A 611 12.46 4.08 -18.61
N ASN A 612 13.27 4.79 -19.39
CA ASN A 612 12.90 5.30 -20.72
C ASN A 612 13.29 4.36 -21.87
N ALA A 613 14.05 3.28 -21.60
CA ALA A 613 14.39 2.24 -22.56
C ALA A 613 14.13 0.83 -22.01
N ALA A 614 13.57 -0.05 -22.84
CA ALA A 614 13.21 -1.42 -22.50
C ALA A 614 13.60 -2.43 -23.59
N TYR A 615 13.96 -3.65 -23.17
CA TYR A 615 14.44 -4.74 -24.02
C TYR A 615 13.69 -6.03 -23.68
N VAL A 616 12.93 -6.55 -24.64
CA VAL A 616 12.19 -7.83 -24.53
C VAL A 616 13.06 -8.95 -25.07
N VAL A 617 13.31 -9.98 -24.26
CA VAL A 617 14.36 -10.97 -24.50
C VAL A 617 13.88 -12.38 -24.17
N SER A 618 14.20 -13.36 -25.02
CA SER A 618 14.08 -14.78 -24.69
C SER A 618 15.44 -15.45 -24.48
N PHE A 619 15.47 -16.50 -23.66
CA PHE A 619 16.67 -17.29 -23.37
C PHE A 619 16.32 -18.78 -23.21
N ASP A 620 17.10 -19.66 -23.85
CA ASP A 620 16.88 -21.12 -23.93
C ASP A 620 17.76 -21.93 -22.95
N GLY A 621 18.39 -21.26 -21.98
CA GLY A 621 19.42 -21.84 -21.11
C GLY A 621 20.84 -21.85 -21.71
N ARG A 622 21.04 -21.40 -22.96
CA ARG A 622 22.35 -21.38 -23.65
C ARG A 622 22.59 -20.10 -24.45
N SER A 623 21.56 -19.61 -25.13
CA SER A 623 21.60 -18.54 -26.10
C SER A 623 20.48 -17.53 -25.84
N ARG A 624 20.83 -16.24 -25.95
CA ARG A 624 19.92 -15.12 -25.68
C ARG A 624 19.49 -14.47 -26.99
N LYS A 625 18.20 -14.23 -27.15
CA LYS A 625 17.60 -13.59 -28.32
C LYS A 625 16.82 -12.33 -27.91
N GLN A 626 17.21 -11.18 -28.44
CA GLN A 626 16.40 -9.96 -28.30
C GLN A 626 15.23 -10.02 -29.28
N LEU A 627 14.01 -9.99 -28.77
CA LEU A 627 12.78 -10.02 -29.55
C LEU A 627 12.37 -8.61 -30.00
N TYR A 628 12.46 -7.63 -29.10
CA TYR A 628 12.04 -6.26 -29.32
C TYR A 628 12.77 -5.29 -28.37
N SER A 629 12.80 -4.01 -28.73
CA SER A 629 13.27 -2.93 -27.86
C SER A 629 12.47 -1.66 -28.12
N LYS A 630 12.19 -0.89 -27.06
CA LYS A 630 11.45 0.38 -27.11
C LYS A 630 12.22 1.44 -26.33
N GLU A 631 12.32 2.62 -26.91
CA GLU A 631 12.81 3.84 -26.26
C GLU A 631 11.72 4.92 -26.31
N SER A 632 11.70 5.82 -25.33
CA SER A 632 10.73 6.90 -25.19
C SER A 632 11.45 8.25 -25.10
N ASP A 633 11.31 9.07 -26.13
CA ASP A 633 11.90 10.41 -26.20
C ASP A 633 11.11 11.46 -25.38
N THR A 634 9.86 11.15 -25.02
CA THR A 634 8.91 12.08 -24.40
C THR A 634 8.60 11.78 -22.94
N GLY A 635 9.02 10.62 -22.43
CA GLY A 635 8.64 10.11 -21.11
C GLY A 635 9.33 8.80 -20.77
N TRP A 636 8.62 7.93 -20.08
CA TRP A 636 9.06 6.59 -19.70
C TRP A 636 8.50 5.52 -20.65
N VAL A 637 8.82 4.26 -20.39
CA VAL A 637 8.22 3.08 -21.06
C VAL A 637 7.45 2.26 -20.01
N ASP A 638 6.22 1.87 -20.32
CA ASP A 638 5.35 1.08 -19.43
C ASP A 638 5.37 -0.40 -19.83
N LEU A 639 6.31 -1.17 -19.27
CA LEU A 639 6.48 -2.61 -19.51
C LEU A 639 6.74 -3.37 -18.20
N TYR A 640 5.80 -3.24 -17.25
CA TYR A 640 5.80 -3.92 -15.95
C TYR A 640 4.88 -5.14 -15.89
N THR A 641 4.00 -5.30 -16.90
CA THR A 641 3.07 -6.43 -17.00
C THR A 641 3.60 -7.44 -18.01
N ALA A 642 3.49 -8.73 -17.68
CA ALA A 642 3.81 -9.79 -18.63
C ALA A 642 2.88 -9.71 -19.85
N PRO A 643 3.40 -9.72 -21.10
CA PRO A 643 2.55 -9.78 -22.27
C PRO A 643 1.74 -11.09 -22.27
N PHE A 644 0.61 -11.13 -22.97
CA PHE A 644 -0.07 -12.40 -23.24
C PHE A 644 0.60 -13.12 -24.42
N LYS A 645 0.45 -14.44 -24.54
CA LYS A 645 0.99 -15.23 -25.66
C LYS A 645 -0.09 -16.07 -26.33
N ASN A 646 0.11 -16.37 -27.61
CA ASN A 646 -0.70 -17.37 -28.30
C ASN A 646 -0.28 -18.80 -27.92
N ARG A 647 -1.03 -19.79 -28.41
CA ARG A 647 -0.92 -21.22 -28.04
C ARG A 647 0.50 -21.81 -28.02
N ASN A 648 1.34 -21.39 -28.96
CA ASN A 648 2.68 -21.92 -29.20
C ASN A 648 3.79 -20.89 -28.88
N GLY A 649 3.46 -19.77 -28.24
CA GLY A 649 4.40 -18.70 -27.94
C GLY A 649 4.97 -17.97 -29.16
N SER A 650 4.47 -18.22 -30.38
CA SER A 650 4.96 -17.61 -31.62
C SER A 650 4.58 -16.14 -31.78
N ARG A 651 3.63 -15.65 -30.98
CA ARG A 651 3.27 -14.23 -30.87
C ARG A 651 3.02 -13.85 -29.42
N LEU A 652 3.46 -12.65 -29.07
CA LEU A 652 3.11 -11.95 -27.84
C LEU A 652 2.09 -10.83 -28.12
N ALA A 653 1.30 -10.45 -27.14
CA ALA A 653 0.37 -9.32 -27.17
C ALA A 653 0.67 -8.39 -26.00
N PHE A 654 0.90 -7.12 -26.32
CA PHE A 654 1.24 -6.05 -25.39
C PHE A 654 0.16 -4.98 -25.40
N VAL A 655 0.01 -4.27 -24.28
CA VAL A 655 -0.64 -2.95 -24.23
C VAL A 655 0.47 -1.91 -24.31
N LEU A 656 0.65 -1.30 -25.48
CA LEU A 656 1.73 -0.34 -25.75
C LEU A 656 1.22 0.85 -26.56
N PRO A 657 1.89 2.01 -26.49
CA PRO A 657 1.48 3.20 -27.24
C PRO A 657 1.52 3.02 -28.76
N HIS A 658 0.43 3.39 -29.42
CA HIS A 658 0.32 3.55 -30.86
C HIS A 658 -0.56 4.78 -31.15
N GLU A 659 -0.10 5.68 -32.02
CA GLU A 659 -0.77 6.96 -32.32
C GLU A 659 -1.16 7.77 -31.07
N ASN A 660 -0.27 7.86 -30.06
CA ASN A 660 -0.44 8.55 -28.77
C ASN A 660 -1.37 7.86 -27.74
N TYR A 661 -1.94 6.69 -28.01
CA TYR A 661 -2.80 5.98 -27.05
C TYR A 661 -2.28 4.56 -26.78
N LYS A 662 -2.43 4.03 -25.55
CA LYS A 662 -2.11 2.62 -25.28
C LYS A 662 -3.10 1.73 -26.05
N GLN A 663 -2.58 0.82 -26.87
CA GLN A 663 -3.33 -0.07 -27.77
C GLN A 663 -2.83 -1.51 -27.65
N VAL A 664 -3.65 -2.49 -28.03
CA VAL A 664 -3.18 -3.87 -28.20
C VAL A 664 -2.29 -3.96 -29.43
N GLN A 665 -1.07 -4.44 -29.25
CA GLN A 665 -0.09 -4.66 -30.33
C GLN A 665 0.49 -6.08 -30.23
N LEU A 666 0.67 -6.74 -31.37
CA LEU A 666 1.23 -8.09 -31.46
C LEU A 666 2.72 -8.05 -31.82
N LEU A 667 3.51 -8.97 -31.26
CA LEU A 667 4.93 -9.14 -31.56
C LEU A 667 5.22 -10.58 -31.99
N PRO A 668 5.64 -10.85 -33.23
CA PRO A 668 6.18 -12.15 -33.63
C PRO A 668 7.47 -12.48 -32.85
N THR A 669 7.57 -13.71 -32.31
CA THR A 669 8.71 -14.15 -31.49
C THR A 669 9.71 -15.01 -32.23
N ASP A 670 9.42 -15.40 -33.48
CA ASP A 670 10.26 -16.23 -34.35
C ASP A 670 11.46 -15.44 -34.92
N VAL A 671 11.28 -14.15 -35.20
CA VAL A 671 12.34 -13.23 -35.65
C VAL A 671 12.96 -12.46 -34.48
N ALA A 672 14.26 -12.14 -34.55
CA ALA A 672 14.93 -11.25 -33.59
C ALA A 672 14.80 -9.78 -34.01
N ASN A 673 14.61 -8.86 -33.06
CA ASN A 673 14.28 -7.44 -33.31
C ASN A 673 13.07 -7.25 -34.24
N SER A 674 12.00 -8.02 -33.95
CA SER A 674 10.73 -7.96 -34.65
C SER A 674 10.03 -6.61 -34.44
N GLN A 675 9.02 -6.32 -35.27
CA GLN A 675 8.23 -5.09 -35.17
C GLN A 675 6.88 -5.37 -34.52
N LEU A 676 6.33 -4.36 -33.83
CA LEU A 676 4.97 -4.43 -33.31
C LEU A 676 3.96 -4.25 -34.44
N GLU A 677 2.94 -5.10 -34.45
CA GLU A 677 1.78 -5.04 -35.34
C GLU A 677 0.55 -4.55 -34.55
N PRO A 678 0.08 -3.31 -34.74
CA PRO A 678 -1.10 -2.80 -34.04
C PRO A 678 -2.35 -3.62 -34.36
N LEU A 679 -2.99 -4.15 -33.32
CA LEU A 679 -4.25 -4.88 -33.43
C LEU A 679 -5.46 -3.97 -33.21
N THR A 680 -5.31 -2.96 -32.34
CA THR A 680 -6.28 -1.91 -32.12
C THR A 680 -5.67 -0.54 -32.41
N SER A 681 -6.50 0.43 -32.81
CA SER A 681 -6.09 1.80 -33.09
C SER A 681 -7.25 2.77 -32.89
N GLY A 682 -6.96 3.97 -32.38
CA GLY A 682 -7.94 5.02 -32.14
C GLY A 682 -7.60 5.88 -30.92
N LYS A 683 -8.45 6.88 -30.66
CA LYS A 683 -8.27 7.85 -29.57
C LYS A 683 -8.88 7.36 -28.25
N PHE A 684 -8.60 6.13 -27.88
CA PHE A 684 -9.05 5.50 -26.64
C PHE A 684 -7.90 4.70 -26.05
N VAL A 685 -7.89 4.52 -24.74
CA VAL A 685 -6.87 3.74 -24.03
C VAL A 685 -7.38 2.33 -23.78
N VAL A 686 -6.61 1.35 -24.24
CA VAL A 686 -6.63 -0.01 -23.72
C VAL A 686 -5.95 0.02 -22.35
N ASP A 687 -6.66 -0.45 -21.34
CA ASP A 687 -6.20 -0.49 -19.95
C ASP A 687 -5.38 -1.77 -19.72
N SER A 688 -5.98 -2.94 -19.93
CA SER A 688 -5.31 -4.24 -19.78
C SER A 688 -5.83 -5.28 -20.76
N ILE A 689 -4.98 -6.22 -21.15
CA ILE A 689 -5.42 -7.50 -21.73
C ILE A 689 -5.82 -8.39 -20.56
N LEU A 690 -6.89 -9.18 -20.69
CA LEU A 690 -7.36 -10.08 -19.64
C LEU A 690 -7.20 -11.56 -19.99
N HIS A 691 -7.28 -11.91 -21.28
CA HIS A 691 -7.20 -13.29 -21.74
C HIS A 691 -6.87 -13.35 -23.24
N TRP A 692 -6.20 -14.42 -23.67
CA TRP A 692 -6.04 -14.78 -25.08
C TRP A 692 -6.49 -16.24 -25.28
N ASP A 693 -7.66 -16.42 -25.88
CA ASP A 693 -8.14 -17.75 -26.24
C ASP A 693 -7.26 -18.35 -27.34
N THR A 694 -6.59 -19.44 -26.99
CA THR A 694 -5.67 -20.17 -27.84
C THR A 694 -6.36 -21.05 -28.89
N THR A 695 -7.68 -21.22 -28.82
CA THR A 695 -8.49 -22.05 -29.72
C THR A 695 -8.95 -21.28 -30.96
N HIS A 696 -9.57 -20.11 -30.75
CA HIS A 696 -10.12 -19.27 -31.83
C HIS A 696 -9.24 -18.05 -32.14
N ASP A 697 -8.13 -17.88 -31.42
CA ASP A 697 -7.18 -16.77 -31.55
C ASP A 697 -7.87 -15.41 -31.31
N VAL A 698 -8.49 -15.29 -30.13
CA VAL A 698 -9.28 -14.14 -29.69
C VAL A 698 -8.68 -13.54 -28.42
N ILE A 699 -8.36 -12.26 -28.47
CA ILE A 699 -7.86 -11.47 -27.34
C ILE A 699 -9.03 -10.72 -26.71
N PHE A 700 -9.13 -10.83 -25.38
CA PHE A 700 -10.07 -10.11 -24.53
C PHE A 700 -9.32 -9.03 -23.75
N TYR A 701 -9.84 -7.81 -23.74
CA TYR A 701 -9.17 -6.66 -23.13
C TYR A 701 -10.18 -5.64 -22.58
N THR A 702 -9.77 -4.85 -21.60
CA THR A 702 -10.51 -3.67 -21.13
C THR A 702 -10.05 -2.43 -21.87
N ALA A 703 -11.00 -1.57 -22.23
CA ALA A 703 -10.71 -0.25 -22.79
C ALA A 703 -11.79 0.75 -22.44
N ASN A 704 -11.42 2.02 -22.48
CA ASN A 704 -12.38 3.13 -22.45
C ASN A 704 -12.84 3.48 -23.87
N SER A 705 -13.53 4.63 -24.02
CA SER A 705 -13.90 5.17 -25.33
C SER A 705 -13.43 6.61 -25.48
N GLU A 706 -13.25 7.06 -26.73
CA GLU A 706 -12.78 8.43 -27.05
C GLU A 706 -13.58 9.55 -26.38
N LYS A 707 -14.89 9.35 -26.18
CA LYS A 707 -15.77 10.34 -25.56
C LYS A 707 -15.84 10.21 -24.04
N ASN A 708 -15.77 8.97 -23.55
CA ASN A 708 -16.02 8.60 -22.17
C ASN A 708 -14.78 7.89 -21.60
N PRO A 709 -13.67 8.61 -21.32
CA PRO A 709 -12.50 8.03 -20.67
C PRO A 709 -12.79 7.55 -19.24
N GLU A 710 -13.84 8.08 -18.60
CA GLU A 710 -14.33 7.66 -17.28
C GLU A 710 -15.02 6.26 -17.25
N GLN A 711 -15.23 5.64 -18.42
CA GLN A 711 -15.86 4.32 -18.57
C GLN A 711 -14.81 3.25 -18.85
N LEU A 712 -15.08 2.01 -18.43
CA LEU A 712 -14.22 0.86 -18.70
C LEU A 712 -15.05 -0.36 -19.10
N HIS A 713 -14.85 -0.84 -20.32
CA HIS A 713 -15.63 -1.93 -20.91
C HIS A 713 -14.72 -3.07 -21.38
N LEU A 714 -15.25 -4.30 -21.28
CA LEU A 714 -14.68 -5.51 -21.85
C LEU A 714 -14.97 -5.59 -23.35
N TYR A 715 -13.92 -5.83 -24.13
CA TYR A 715 -13.95 -6.07 -25.57
C TYR A 715 -13.33 -7.42 -25.92
N ALA A 716 -13.68 -7.94 -27.10
CA ALA A 716 -13.03 -9.08 -27.73
C ALA A 716 -12.68 -8.77 -29.20
N ILE A 717 -11.50 -9.21 -29.65
CA ILE A 717 -11.01 -9.06 -31.03
C ILE A 717 -10.18 -10.29 -31.44
N ARG A 718 -10.26 -10.72 -32.71
CA ARG A 718 -9.34 -11.76 -33.21
C ARG A 718 -7.93 -11.19 -33.39
N ALA A 719 -6.89 -11.95 -33.05
CA ALA A 719 -5.48 -11.58 -33.22
C ALA A 719 -4.98 -11.58 -34.69
N VAL A 720 -5.70 -10.89 -35.58
CA VAL A 720 -5.42 -10.80 -37.03
C VAL A 720 -5.23 -9.34 -37.43
N THR A 721 -4.01 -9.02 -37.85
CA THR A 721 -3.52 -7.68 -38.20
C THR A 721 -3.63 -7.37 -39.70
N THR A 722 -3.79 -8.39 -40.55
CA THR A 722 -3.84 -8.26 -42.03
C THR A 722 -5.09 -7.59 -42.59
N ARG A 723 -6.08 -7.28 -41.76
CA ARG A 723 -7.31 -6.57 -42.14
C ARG A 723 -7.82 -5.74 -40.96
N LYS A 724 -8.42 -4.58 -41.23
CA LYS A 724 -9.09 -3.80 -40.20
C LYS A 724 -10.29 -4.57 -39.65
N GLN A 725 -10.42 -4.64 -38.32
CA GLN A 725 -11.51 -5.31 -37.62
C GLN A 725 -12.16 -4.33 -36.64
N THR A 726 -13.46 -4.49 -36.40
CA THR A 726 -14.18 -3.75 -35.35
C THR A 726 -14.19 -4.63 -34.09
N PRO A 727 -13.65 -4.17 -32.94
CA PRO A 727 -13.76 -4.89 -31.69
C PRO A 727 -15.21 -5.12 -31.27
N ASN A 728 -15.49 -6.27 -30.68
CA ASN A 728 -16.81 -6.62 -30.16
C ASN A 728 -16.91 -6.21 -28.69
N CYS A 729 -17.72 -5.20 -28.35
CA CYS A 729 -17.93 -4.80 -26.95
C CYS A 729 -18.87 -5.79 -26.25
N LEU A 730 -18.37 -6.47 -25.22
CA LEU A 730 -19.12 -7.50 -24.49
C LEU A 730 -19.95 -6.93 -23.34
N THR A 731 -19.54 -5.79 -22.78
CA THR A 731 -20.18 -5.15 -21.62
C THR A 731 -21.03 -3.92 -21.95
N CYS A 732 -20.97 -3.41 -23.17
CA CYS A 732 -21.80 -2.27 -23.59
C CYS A 732 -23.28 -2.69 -23.52
N LYS A 733 -24.09 -2.03 -22.68
CA LYS A 733 -25.50 -2.39 -22.41
C LYS A 733 -25.73 -3.82 -21.89
N LEU A 734 -24.72 -4.43 -21.25
CA LEU A 734 -24.83 -5.80 -20.73
C LEU A 734 -25.81 -5.91 -19.55
N MET A 735 -25.79 -4.95 -18.63
CA MET A 735 -26.64 -4.99 -17.43
C MET A 735 -26.96 -3.60 -16.85
N THR A 736 -28.02 -3.56 -16.05
CA THR A 736 -28.40 -2.40 -15.24
C THR A 736 -28.44 -2.79 -13.76
N SER A 737 -28.20 -1.83 -12.87
CA SER A 737 -28.30 -1.99 -11.41
C SER A 737 -29.17 -0.86 -10.86
N GLY A 738 -30.30 -1.18 -10.24
CA GLY A 738 -31.26 -0.16 -9.77
C GLY A 738 -31.81 0.74 -10.90
N GLY A 739 -31.87 0.24 -12.14
CA GLY A 739 -32.26 1.02 -13.32
C GLY A 739 -31.11 1.82 -13.98
N VAL A 740 -29.93 1.90 -13.36
CA VAL A 740 -28.75 2.58 -13.91
C VAL A 740 -27.95 1.64 -14.81
N GLU A 741 -27.64 2.05 -16.05
CA GLU A 741 -26.74 1.29 -16.93
C GLU A 741 -25.32 1.25 -16.35
N GLN A 742 -24.75 0.05 -16.23
CA GLN A 742 -23.38 -0.11 -15.73
C GLN A 742 -22.38 0.12 -16.86
N THR A 743 -21.32 0.90 -16.56
CA THR A 743 -20.33 1.38 -17.56
C THR A 743 -18.88 1.29 -17.08
N TYR A 744 -18.64 0.71 -15.91
CA TYR A 744 -17.31 0.37 -15.41
C TYR A 744 -17.30 -1.11 -15.01
N TYR A 745 -16.42 -1.91 -15.63
CA TYR A 745 -16.39 -3.36 -15.45
C TYR A 745 -14.97 -3.89 -15.23
N SER A 746 -14.86 -4.98 -14.48
CA SER A 746 -13.71 -5.88 -14.46
C SER A 746 -14.14 -7.31 -14.82
N ALA A 747 -13.20 -8.16 -15.24
CA ALA A 747 -13.49 -9.55 -15.54
C ALA A 747 -12.31 -10.48 -15.27
N ILE A 748 -12.61 -11.74 -14.95
CA ILE A 748 -11.64 -12.79 -14.62
C ILE A 748 -12.01 -14.07 -15.39
N PHE A 749 -11.07 -14.58 -16.19
CA PHE A 749 -11.27 -15.76 -17.03
C PHE A 749 -10.74 -17.04 -16.38
N ASN A 750 -11.36 -18.18 -16.71
CA ASN A 750 -10.73 -19.50 -16.54
C ASN A 750 -9.99 -19.94 -17.82
N ASP A 751 -9.37 -21.11 -17.77
CA ASP A 751 -8.68 -21.79 -18.87
C ASP A 751 -9.60 -22.19 -20.03
N ASN A 752 -10.90 -22.30 -19.76
CA ASN A 752 -11.90 -22.80 -20.70
C ASN A 752 -12.64 -21.62 -21.34
N ASN A 753 -13.96 -21.60 -21.18
CA ASN A 753 -14.87 -20.68 -21.87
C ASN A 753 -15.75 -19.91 -20.88
N GLN A 754 -15.26 -19.63 -19.66
CA GLN A 754 -16.04 -18.99 -18.60
C GLN A 754 -15.34 -17.75 -18.07
N ILE A 755 -16.16 -16.80 -17.62
CA ILE A 755 -15.74 -15.47 -17.23
C ILE A 755 -16.61 -14.97 -16.08
N VAL A 756 -15.97 -14.54 -14.99
CA VAL A 756 -16.61 -13.71 -13.97
C VAL A 756 -16.60 -12.28 -14.52
N ILE A 757 -17.75 -11.62 -14.55
CA ILE A 757 -17.86 -10.20 -14.90
C ILE A 757 -18.45 -9.48 -13.70
N SER A 758 -17.70 -8.51 -13.18
CA SER A 758 -18.13 -7.62 -12.11
C SER A 758 -18.40 -6.24 -12.70
N SER A 759 -19.64 -5.78 -12.60
CA SER A 759 -19.95 -4.36 -12.74
C SER A 759 -19.51 -3.64 -11.47
N LEU A 760 -18.70 -2.60 -11.65
CA LEU A 760 -18.12 -1.82 -10.56
C LEU A 760 -18.74 -0.42 -10.46
N GLY A 761 -19.67 -0.06 -11.36
CA GLY A 761 -20.40 1.20 -11.31
C GLY A 761 -21.02 1.63 -12.65
N PRO A 762 -21.76 2.77 -12.68
CA PRO A 762 -21.94 3.72 -11.57
C PRO A 762 -23.12 3.41 -10.63
N GLY A 763 -23.84 2.29 -10.83
CA GLY A 763 -24.83 1.82 -9.86
C GLY A 763 -24.19 0.91 -8.80
N ILE A 764 -24.99 0.39 -7.87
CA ILE A 764 -24.52 -0.58 -6.86
C ILE A 764 -23.89 -1.79 -7.59
N PRO A 765 -22.62 -2.15 -7.30
CA PRO A 765 -21.90 -3.22 -7.97
C PRO A 765 -22.62 -4.57 -7.95
N THR A 766 -22.49 -5.34 -9.04
CA THR A 766 -22.97 -6.72 -9.14
C THR A 766 -21.96 -7.59 -9.87
N THR A 767 -21.88 -8.86 -9.49
CA THR A 767 -21.03 -9.87 -10.14
C THR A 767 -21.87 -11.03 -10.64
N ALA A 768 -21.62 -11.46 -11.87
CA ALA A 768 -22.24 -12.64 -12.45
C ALA A 768 -21.22 -13.45 -13.27
N ILE A 769 -21.49 -14.75 -13.41
CA ILE A 769 -20.66 -15.67 -14.20
C ILE A 769 -21.32 -15.89 -15.56
N TYR A 770 -20.52 -15.82 -16.61
CA TYR A 770 -20.95 -16.07 -17.98
C TYR A 770 -20.12 -17.19 -18.60
N GLU A 771 -20.75 -17.89 -19.53
CA GLU A 771 -20.10 -18.74 -20.52
C GLU A 771 -19.95 -17.92 -21.81
N TRP A 772 -18.74 -17.81 -22.34
CA TRP A 772 -18.49 -17.18 -23.63
C TRP A 772 -18.41 -18.24 -24.74
N SER A 773 -18.77 -17.86 -25.96
CA SER A 773 -18.60 -18.69 -27.14
C SER A 773 -18.25 -17.84 -28.36
N TYR A 774 -17.45 -18.38 -29.27
CA TYR A 774 -17.06 -17.72 -30.51
C TYR A 774 -17.76 -18.37 -31.71
N GLY A 775 -18.47 -17.57 -32.50
CA GLY A 775 -19.24 -18.02 -33.66
C GLY A 775 -19.66 -16.85 -34.54
N ASN A 776 -19.90 -17.08 -35.84
CA ASN A 776 -20.27 -16.03 -36.79
C ASN A 776 -19.31 -14.81 -36.80
N SER A 777 -18.02 -15.04 -36.51
CA SER A 777 -16.98 -14.00 -36.34
C SER A 777 -17.16 -13.04 -35.16
N GLN A 778 -17.96 -13.41 -34.15
CA GLN A 778 -18.17 -12.62 -32.94
C GLN A 778 -18.11 -13.51 -31.68
N VAL A 779 -17.93 -12.87 -30.53
CA VAL A 779 -18.07 -13.52 -29.22
C VAL A 779 -19.45 -13.22 -28.65
N THR A 780 -20.12 -14.23 -28.09
CA THR A 780 -21.37 -14.06 -27.36
C THR A 780 -21.22 -14.49 -25.91
N LEU A 781 -21.96 -13.85 -25.01
CA LEU A 781 -22.01 -14.19 -23.58
C LEU A 781 -23.37 -14.80 -23.24
N LYS A 782 -23.35 -15.90 -22.49
CA LYS A 782 -24.51 -16.56 -21.90
C LYS A 782 -24.36 -16.54 -20.38
N LYS A 783 -25.23 -15.83 -19.66
CA LYS A 783 -25.19 -15.81 -18.19
C LYS A 783 -25.45 -17.22 -17.64
N LEU A 784 -24.62 -17.67 -16.72
CA LEU A 784 -24.77 -18.95 -16.01
C LEU A 784 -25.48 -18.74 -14.67
N LEU A 785 -24.96 -17.84 -13.83
CA LEU A 785 -25.53 -17.50 -12.52
C LEU A 785 -25.13 -16.08 -12.10
N ASP A 786 -25.92 -15.49 -11.21
CA ASP A 786 -25.56 -14.28 -10.46
C ASP A 786 -24.77 -14.68 -9.21
N TRP A 787 -23.61 -14.07 -8.97
CA TRP A 787 -22.73 -14.39 -7.83
C TRP A 787 -23.01 -13.51 -6.62
N GLU A 788 -23.08 -12.19 -6.85
CA GLU A 788 -23.36 -11.20 -5.82
C GLU A 788 -24.14 -10.04 -6.44
N THR A 789 -25.34 -9.77 -5.94
CA THR A 789 -26.22 -8.69 -6.42
C THR A 789 -26.32 -7.52 -5.45
N ASN A 790 -25.68 -7.63 -4.28
CA ASN A 790 -25.59 -6.65 -3.21
C ASN A 790 -26.93 -6.28 -2.54
N GLU A 791 -27.88 -7.21 -2.42
CA GLU A 791 -29.21 -6.96 -1.82
C GLU A 791 -29.16 -6.40 -0.39
N VAL A 792 -28.19 -6.83 0.43
CA VAL A 792 -28.01 -6.29 1.79
C VAL A 792 -27.65 -4.80 1.74
N LEU A 793 -26.77 -4.39 0.82
CA LEU A 793 -26.41 -2.99 0.63
C LEU A 793 -27.58 -2.20 0.04
N ARG A 794 -28.29 -2.75 -0.97
CA ARG A 794 -29.49 -2.12 -1.54
C ARG A 794 -30.49 -1.77 -0.44
N LYS A 795 -30.80 -2.73 0.43
CA LYS A 795 -31.73 -2.56 1.54
C LYS A 795 -31.24 -1.55 2.59
N LYS A 796 -29.93 -1.48 2.87
CA LYS A 796 -29.36 -0.44 3.74
C LYS A 796 -29.49 0.97 3.14
N LEU A 797 -29.47 1.09 1.81
CA LEU A 797 -29.57 2.36 1.09
C LEU A 797 -31.02 2.74 0.71
N GLU A 798 -32.02 1.94 1.06
CA GLU A 798 -33.44 2.29 0.87
C GLU A 798 -33.81 3.53 1.69
N GLY A 799 -34.18 4.62 1.00
CA GLY A 799 -34.51 5.91 1.64
C GLY A 799 -33.31 6.70 2.15
N VAL A 800 -32.08 6.29 1.81
CA VAL A 800 -30.85 7.07 2.09
C VAL A 800 -30.64 8.09 0.97
N ALA A 801 -30.34 9.33 1.36
CA ALA A 801 -30.12 10.43 0.43
C ALA A 801 -28.69 10.38 -0.13
N LEU A 802 -28.51 9.63 -1.22
CA LEU A 802 -27.23 9.51 -1.92
C LEU A 802 -26.88 10.81 -2.66
N PRO A 803 -25.59 11.23 -2.66
CA PRO A 803 -25.10 12.29 -3.53
C PRO A 803 -25.37 12.03 -5.02
N SER A 804 -25.51 13.10 -5.79
CA SER A 804 -25.54 13.00 -7.26
C SER A 804 -24.15 13.28 -7.84
N HIS A 805 -23.79 12.60 -8.94
CA HIS A 805 -22.51 12.78 -9.60
C HIS A 805 -22.68 13.49 -10.95
N GLN A 806 -21.89 14.53 -11.19
CA GLN A 806 -21.78 15.19 -12.49
C GLN A 806 -20.33 15.14 -12.97
N ILE A 807 -20.09 14.48 -14.11
CA ILE A 807 -18.79 14.50 -14.79
C ILE A 807 -18.82 15.55 -15.91
N LEU A 808 -17.81 16.40 -15.94
CA LEU A 808 -17.66 17.48 -16.93
C LEU A 808 -16.20 17.59 -17.40
N THR A 809 -15.96 18.47 -18.37
CA THR A 809 -14.64 18.68 -18.98
C THR A 809 -14.32 20.17 -19.01
N VAL A 810 -13.14 20.54 -18.49
CA VAL A 810 -12.68 21.94 -18.35
C VAL A 810 -11.44 22.14 -19.22
N ASN A 811 -11.42 23.19 -20.04
CA ASN A 811 -10.21 23.57 -20.78
C ASN A 811 -9.17 24.14 -19.82
N ILE A 812 -7.92 23.74 -20.00
CA ILE A 812 -6.75 24.16 -19.21
C ILE A 812 -5.62 24.61 -20.16
N ASP A 813 -4.54 25.16 -19.60
CA ASP A 813 -3.44 25.75 -20.36
C ASP A 813 -2.77 24.75 -21.33
N GLY A 814 -2.15 25.27 -22.38
CA GLY A 814 -1.49 24.45 -23.41
C GLY A 814 -2.44 23.72 -24.37
N GLY A 815 -3.75 24.01 -24.32
CA GLY A 815 -4.76 23.35 -25.16
C GLY A 815 -5.22 21.98 -24.63
N PHE A 816 -4.83 21.64 -23.40
CA PHE A 816 -5.28 20.44 -22.72
C PHE A 816 -6.69 20.60 -22.15
N GLN A 817 -7.26 19.49 -21.69
CA GLN A 817 -8.57 19.44 -21.02
C GLN A 817 -8.46 18.60 -19.76
N ALA A 818 -8.98 19.07 -18.64
CA ALA A 818 -9.15 18.29 -17.42
C ALA A 818 -10.53 17.63 -17.40
N LYS A 819 -10.61 16.39 -16.89
CA LYS A 819 -11.88 15.75 -16.51
C LYS A 819 -12.14 16.05 -15.04
N VAL A 820 -13.41 16.30 -14.69
CA VAL A 820 -13.82 16.68 -13.33
C VAL A 820 -15.05 15.89 -12.93
N LEU A 821 -15.03 15.30 -11.74
CA LEU A 821 -16.20 14.72 -11.06
C LEU A 821 -16.62 15.68 -9.96
N LEU A 822 -17.87 16.15 -10.03
CA LEU A 822 -18.55 16.84 -8.94
C LEU A 822 -19.50 15.86 -8.25
N GLN A 823 -19.29 15.64 -6.95
CA GLN A 823 -20.22 14.97 -6.07
C GLN A 823 -21.03 16.05 -5.34
N LEU A 824 -22.32 16.11 -5.63
CA LEU A 824 -23.23 17.20 -5.25
C LEU A 824 -24.21 16.74 -4.16
N PRO A 825 -24.44 17.56 -3.11
CA PRO A 825 -25.39 17.26 -2.05
C PRO A 825 -26.78 16.88 -2.57
N PRO A 826 -27.50 15.95 -1.90
CA PRO A 826 -28.91 15.69 -2.17
C PRO A 826 -29.70 17.01 -2.11
N ASN A 827 -30.62 17.20 -3.06
CA ASN A 827 -31.51 18.36 -3.10
C ASN A 827 -30.81 19.74 -3.09
N LEU A 828 -29.58 19.83 -3.63
CA LEU A 828 -28.79 21.07 -3.70
C LEU A 828 -29.54 22.24 -4.39
N ASP A 829 -29.51 23.41 -3.76
CA ASP A 829 -30.02 24.67 -4.29
C ASP A 829 -29.09 25.25 -5.36
N THR A 830 -29.44 25.01 -6.61
CA THR A 830 -28.72 25.55 -7.79
C THR A 830 -28.98 27.03 -8.05
N SER A 831 -29.85 27.72 -7.28
CA SER A 831 -30.13 29.14 -7.50
C SER A 831 -29.01 30.07 -6.99
N GLY A 832 -28.12 29.56 -6.13
CA GLY A 832 -27.03 30.32 -5.52
C GLY A 832 -27.46 31.19 -4.32
N LYS A 833 -28.69 31.03 -3.81
CA LYS A 833 -29.09 31.60 -2.51
C LYS A 833 -28.37 30.88 -1.38
N THR A 834 -28.27 29.57 -1.48
CA THR A 834 -27.42 28.73 -0.63
C THR A 834 -26.02 28.67 -1.22
N LYS A 835 -25.02 28.80 -0.35
CA LYS A 835 -23.61 28.67 -0.68
C LYS A 835 -23.05 27.43 0.01
N TYR A 836 -22.42 26.57 -0.77
CA TYR A 836 -21.90 25.28 -0.30
C TYR A 836 -20.36 25.31 -0.28
N PRO A 837 -19.71 24.88 0.81
CA PRO A 837 -18.27 24.71 0.85
C PRO A 837 -17.84 23.61 -0.12
N MET A 838 -16.60 23.68 -0.60
CA MET A 838 -16.06 22.72 -1.56
C MET A 838 -14.75 22.12 -1.06
N LEU A 839 -14.63 20.80 -1.18
CA LEU A 839 -13.41 20.06 -0.88
C LEU A 839 -12.91 19.34 -2.13
N VAL A 840 -11.68 19.65 -2.54
CA VAL A 840 -10.98 18.95 -3.62
C VAL A 840 -10.21 17.77 -3.06
N ASP A 841 -10.47 16.59 -3.58
CA ASP A 841 -9.75 15.34 -3.35
C ASP A 841 -8.74 15.16 -4.50
N VAL A 842 -7.45 15.30 -4.18
CA VAL A 842 -6.37 15.19 -5.15
C VAL A 842 -5.50 13.97 -4.84
N TYR A 843 -5.24 13.18 -5.88
CA TYR A 843 -4.07 12.29 -5.90
C TYR A 843 -2.99 12.86 -6.82
N GLY A 844 -3.26 13.01 -8.12
CA GLY A 844 -2.39 13.76 -9.05
C GLY A 844 -1.07 13.08 -9.45
N GLY A 845 -0.78 11.87 -8.97
CA GLY A 845 0.42 11.13 -9.36
C GLY A 845 0.42 10.67 -10.84
N PRO A 846 1.58 10.34 -11.41
CA PRO A 846 1.71 9.87 -12.79
C PRO A 846 0.84 8.64 -13.11
N ASP A 847 0.21 8.62 -14.29
CA ASP A 847 -0.74 7.61 -14.80
C ASP A 847 -2.00 7.41 -13.95
N SER A 848 -2.10 8.02 -12.77
CA SER A 848 -3.29 7.93 -11.91
C SER A 848 -4.52 8.58 -12.56
N TYR A 849 -5.70 8.12 -12.15
CA TYR A 849 -6.97 8.71 -12.53
C TYR A 849 -8.00 8.49 -11.42
N SER A 850 -8.91 9.45 -11.27
CA SER A 850 -9.87 9.53 -10.16
C SER A 850 -11.31 9.79 -10.66
N VAL A 851 -11.46 10.38 -11.84
CA VAL A 851 -12.74 10.70 -12.48
C VAL A 851 -13.21 9.48 -13.29
N THR A 852 -13.92 8.58 -12.60
CA THR A 852 -14.43 7.32 -13.17
C THR A 852 -15.92 7.14 -12.88
N ASN A 853 -16.59 6.30 -13.67
CA ASN A 853 -17.94 5.81 -13.39
C ASN A 853 -17.97 4.65 -12.37
N LYS A 854 -16.94 4.52 -11.52
CA LYS A 854 -16.90 3.49 -10.47
C LYS A 854 -17.81 3.91 -9.31
N TRP A 855 -18.54 2.95 -8.73
CA TRP A 855 -19.27 3.14 -7.49
C TRP A 855 -18.30 3.42 -6.34
N MET A 856 -18.61 4.46 -5.57
CA MET A 856 -17.78 4.97 -4.48
C MET A 856 -18.64 5.24 -3.25
N MET A 857 -18.15 4.80 -2.10
CA MET A 857 -18.77 4.99 -0.79
C MET A 857 -17.63 5.31 0.18
N ASP A 858 -17.23 6.57 0.19
CA ASP A 858 -16.05 7.07 0.90
C ASP A 858 -16.41 8.22 1.84
N TRP A 859 -15.39 8.81 2.47
CA TRP A 859 -15.54 9.99 3.30
C TRP A 859 -16.16 11.17 2.53
N GLY A 860 -15.84 11.32 1.24
CA GLY A 860 -16.48 12.29 0.33
C GLY A 860 -17.99 12.07 0.21
N THR A 861 -18.44 10.82 0.03
CA THR A 861 -19.87 10.48 0.00
C THR A 861 -20.58 10.84 1.31
N TYR A 862 -19.96 10.62 2.47
CA TYR A 862 -20.47 11.09 3.77
C TYR A 862 -20.55 12.64 3.85
N LEU A 863 -19.45 13.33 3.51
CA LEU A 863 -19.37 14.80 3.54
C LEU A 863 -20.43 15.44 2.64
N THR A 864 -20.67 14.87 1.46
CA THR A 864 -21.66 15.40 0.53
C THR A 864 -23.09 15.07 0.95
N SER A 865 -23.37 13.85 1.39
CA SER A 865 -24.70 13.41 1.82
C SER A 865 -25.15 14.12 3.11
N ASN A 866 -24.28 14.18 4.11
CA ASN A 866 -24.63 14.54 5.48
C ASN A 866 -23.90 15.78 6.01
N GLN A 867 -22.96 16.38 5.28
CA GLN A 867 -22.34 17.66 5.67
C GLN A 867 -22.55 18.77 4.62
N SER A 868 -23.25 18.45 3.52
CA SER A 868 -23.55 19.36 2.41
C SER A 868 -22.30 20.01 1.79
N VAL A 869 -21.17 19.29 1.78
CA VAL A 869 -19.93 19.71 1.12
C VAL A 869 -19.95 19.24 -0.33
N ILE A 870 -19.62 20.11 -1.29
CA ILE A 870 -19.39 19.69 -2.68
C ILE A 870 -18.00 19.03 -2.72
N TYR A 871 -17.94 17.75 -3.09
CA TYR A 871 -16.70 16.98 -3.13
C TYR A 871 -16.26 16.81 -4.58
N VAL A 872 -14.98 17.04 -4.87
CA VAL A 872 -14.49 17.23 -6.25
C VAL A 872 -13.22 16.43 -6.53
N LYS A 873 -13.20 15.68 -7.63
CA LYS A 873 -12.01 14.98 -8.16
C LYS A 873 -11.64 15.54 -9.54
N ILE A 874 -10.34 15.73 -9.82
CA ILE A 874 -9.84 16.43 -11.01
C ILE A 874 -8.66 15.65 -11.64
N ASP A 875 -8.87 15.16 -12.87
CA ASP A 875 -7.85 14.49 -13.69
C ASP A 875 -7.34 15.43 -14.79
N GLY A 876 -6.19 16.05 -14.55
CA GLY A 876 -5.52 17.03 -15.42
C GLY A 876 -4.39 16.43 -16.26
N ARG A 877 -3.33 17.20 -16.48
CA ARG A 877 -2.05 16.69 -17.00
C ARG A 877 -1.40 15.72 -16.00
N GLY A 878 -0.69 14.73 -16.51
CA GLY A 878 -0.13 13.63 -15.71
C GLY A 878 -1.06 12.43 -15.53
N SER A 879 -2.39 12.61 -15.67
CA SER A 879 -3.36 11.54 -15.48
C SER A 879 -3.42 10.54 -16.63
N GLY A 880 -3.77 9.28 -16.30
CA GLY A 880 -3.89 8.18 -17.25
C GLY A 880 -5.11 8.23 -18.17
N LEU A 881 -5.40 7.09 -18.81
CA LEU A 881 -6.59 6.84 -19.67
C LEU A 881 -6.83 7.77 -20.88
N ARG A 882 -5.98 8.76 -21.12
CA ARG A 882 -6.25 9.85 -22.08
C ARG A 882 -5.11 10.17 -23.07
N GLY A 883 -4.09 9.30 -23.12
CA GLY A 883 -3.00 9.32 -24.10
C GLY A 883 -1.70 9.95 -23.60
N GLU A 884 -0.59 9.61 -24.26
CA GLU A 884 0.78 9.93 -23.81
C GLU A 884 1.06 11.43 -23.69
N THR A 885 0.57 12.28 -24.60
CA THR A 885 0.79 13.73 -24.52
C THR A 885 0.18 14.36 -23.26
N LEU A 886 -0.91 13.81 -22.71
CA LEU A 886 -1.43 14.25 -21.41
C LEU A 886 -0.61 13.65 -20.26
N LEU A 887 -0.29 12.36 -20.36
CA LEU A 887 0.42 11.57 -19.35
C LEU A 887 1.85 12.07 -19.09
N HIS A 888 2.64 12.26 -20.15
CA HIS A 888 4.05 12.66 -20.07
C HIS A 888 4.23 14.18 -19.88
N ALA A 889 3.15 14.96 -19.80
CA ALA A 889 3.25 16.42 -19.60
C ALA A 889 3.94 16.82 -18.27
N ILE A 890 4.03 15.91 -17.30
CA ILE A 890 4.72 16.06 -16.02
C ILE A 890 6.17 15.51 -16.02
N TYR A 891 6.63 14.91 -17.12
CA TYR A 891 7.95 14.25 -17.17
C TYR A 891 9.08 15.25 -16.95
N LEU A 892 10.02 14.87 -16.06
CA LEU A 892 11.10 15.69 -15.52
C LEU A 892 10.65 16.92 -14.71
N GLN A 893 9.36 17.11 -14.46
CA GLN A 893 8.79 18.30 -13.83
C GLN A 893 7.58 18.03 -12.93
N LEU A 894 7.62 16.98 -12.10
CA LEU A 894 6.60 16.75 -11.05
C LEU A 894 6.40 18.00 -10.18
N GLY A 895 5.19 18.24 -9.68
CA GLY A 895 4.85 19.41 -8.87
C GLY A 895 4.58 20.70 -9.64
N THR A 896 4.34 20.64 -10.95
CA THR A 896 4.22 21.83 -11.81
C THR A 896 2.84 21.93 -12.46
N VAL A 897 2.68 21.31 -13.62
CA VAL A 897 1.50 21.46 -14.48
C VAL A 897 0.26 20.81 -13.89
N GLU A 898 0.40 19.66 -13.22
CA GLU A 898 -0.70 18.97 -12.56
C GLU A 898 -1.19 19.75 -11.33
N ILE A 899 -0.28 20.43 -10.62
CA ILE A 899 -0.61 21.31 -9.50
C ILE A 899 -1.36 22.56 -9.97
N ASN A 900 -0.88 23.19 -11.05
CA ASN A 900 -1.56 24.33 -11.66
C ASN A 900 -2.95 23.96 -12.19
N ASP A 901 -3.12 22.74 -12.71
CA ASP A 901 -4.41 22.25 -13.19
C ASP A 901 -5.43 22.14 -12.05
N GLN A 902 -5.04 21.66 -10.86
CA GLN A 902 -5.90 21.67 -9.68
C GLN A 902 -6.38 23.10 -9.35
N ILE A 903 -5.45 24.06 -9.19
CA ILE A 903 -5.78 25.46 -8.86
C ILE A 903 -6.70 26.08 -9.92
N THR A 904 -6.34 25.93 -11.19
CA THR A 904 -7.04 26.54 -12.33
C THR A 904 -8.44 26.00 -12.51
N VAL A 905 -8.59 24.67 -12.44
CA VAL A 905 -9.90 24.01 -12.57
C VAL A 905 -10.79 24.38 -11.39
N THR A 906 -10.29 24.33 -10.15
CA THR A 906 -11.05 24.75 -8.97
C THR A 906 -11.49 26.21 -9.07
N GLN A 907 -10.61 27.12 -9.50
CA GLN A 907 -10.97 28.52 -9.72
C GLN A 907 -12.05 28.68 -10.81
N ASN A 908 -12.02 27.85 -11.87
CA ASN A 908 -13.04 27.89 -12.91
C ASN A 908 -14.39 27.34 -12.43
N LEU A 909 -14.42 26.30 -11.58
CA LEU A 909 -15.66 25.80 -10.97
C LEU A 909 -16.39 26.89 -10.18
N THR A 910 -15.68 27.69 -9.37
CA THR A 910 -16.28 28.80 -8.61
C THR A 910 -16.92 29.89 -9.48
N LYS A 911 -16.41 30.08 -10.72
CA LYS A 911 -16.97 31.03 -11.70
C LYS A 911 -18.17 30.43 -12.45
N LEU A 912 -18.14 29.13 -12.70
CA LEU A 912 -19.20 28.40 -13.42
C LEU A 912 -20.44 28.17 -12.55
N TYR A 913 -20.26 27.93 -11.25
CA TYR A 913 -21.33 27.53 -10.35
C TYR A 913 -21.53 28.54 -9.22
N ASN A 914 -22.57 29.36 -9.34
CA ASN A 914 -22.89 30.43 -8.41
C ASN A 914 -23.29 29.94 -7.00
N TYR A 915 -23.51 28.64 -6.79
CA TYR A 915 -23.81 28.02 -5.49
C TYR A 915 -22.56 27.52 -4.76
N ILE A 916 -21.37 27.54 -5.39
CA ILE A 916 -20.10 27.27 -4.68
C ILE A 916 -19.72 28.50 -3.84
N ASP A 917 -19.24 28.24 -2.62
CA ASP A 917 -18.67 29.25 -1.74
C ASP A 917 -17.17 29.43 -2.03
N ALA A 918 -16.80 30.59 -2.56
CA ALA A 918 -15.41 30.93 -2.88
C ALA A 918 -14.55 31.22 -1.63
N ASP A 919 -15.18 31.44 -0.47
CA ASP A 919 -14.49 31.70 0.80
C ASP A 919 -14.29 30.44 1.66
N HIS A 920 -14.88 29.30 1.26
CA HIS A 920 -14.81 28.03 1.99
C HIS A 920 -14.40 26.87 1.08
N ILE A 921 -13.18 26.94 0.53
CA ILE A 921 -12.58 25.91 -0.32
C ILE A 921 -11.35 25.31 0.34
N GLY A 922 -11.32 23.98 0.41
CA GLY A 922 -10.20 23.18 0.89
C GLY A 922 -9.69 22.19 -0.17
N ILE A 923 -8.48 21.68 0.04
CA ILE A 923 -7.91 20.58 -0.73
C ILE A 923 -7.29 19.55 0.21
N TRP A 924 -7.39 18.27 -0.13
CA TRP A 924 -6.77 17.19 0.66
C TRP A 924 -6.27 16.06 -0.23
N GLY A 925 -5.33 15.28 0.30
CA GLY A 925 -4.85 14.07 -0.37
C GLY A 925 -3.84 13.28 0.46
N TRP A 926 -3.56 12.07 0.00
CA TRP A 926 -2.66 11.09 0.63
C TRP A 926 -1.46 10.78 -0.28
N SER A 927 -0.26 10.56 0.27
CA SER A 927 0.94 10.22 -0.51
C SER A 927 1.31 11.30 -1.54
N TYR A 928 1.33 10.99 -2.85
CA TYR A 928 1.41 12.02 -3.91
C TYR A 928 0.26 13.04 -3.79
N GLY A 929 -0.93 12.61 -3.41
CA GLY A 929 -2.04 13.52 -3.11
C GLY A 929 -1.74 14.48 -1.96
N GLY A 930 -1.02 14.01 -0.94
CA GLY A 930 -0.60 14.85 0.18
C GLY A 930 0.43 15.90 -0.25
N TYR A 931 1.36 15.50 -1.12
CA TYR A 931 2.28 16.41 -1.81
C TYR A 931 1.51 17.44 -2.66
N ALA A 932 0.59 16.98 -3.49
CA ALA A 932 -0.18 17.80 -4.42
C ALA A 932 -1.07 18.82 -3.70
N ALA A 933 -1.75 18.43 -2.61
CA ALA A 933 -2.57 19.32 -1.79
C ALA A 933 -1.74 20.46 -1.17
N ALA A 934 -0.55 20.16 -0.64
CA ALA A 934 0.34 21.18 -0.06
C ALA A 934 1.02 22.04 -1.13
N MET A 935 1.44 21.46 -2.26
CA MET A 935 1.99 22.20 -3.39
C MET A 935 0.96 23.14 -4.01
N ALA A 936 -0.30 22.72 -4.14
CA ALA A 936 -1.40 23.57 -4.58
C ALA A 936 -1.63 24.73 -3.61
N LEU A 937 -1.64 24.48 -2.29
CA LEU A 937 -1.79 25.52 -1.27
C LEU A 937 -0.61 26.52 -1.27
N ALA A 938 0.61 26.05 -1.54
CA ALA A 938 1.83 26.87 -1.60
C ALA A 938 1.97 27.66 -2.92
N ASN A 939 1.46 27.14 -4.03
CA ASN A 939 1.55 27.79 -5.35
C ASN A 939 0.28 28.60 -5.71
N ASP A 940 -0.79 28.51 -4.91
CA ASP A 940 -2.00 29.33 -5.04
C ASP A 940 -1.78 30.77 -4.54
N ASP A 941 -1.12 31.55 -5.39
CA ASP A 941 -0.97 33.01 -5.27
C ASP A 941 -2.31 33.77 -5.48
N THR A 942 -3.37 33.09 -5.95
CA THR A 942 -4.71 33.68 -6.16
C THR A 942 -5.66 33.54 -4.97
N GLY A 943 -5.34 32.73 -3.96
CA GLY A 943 -6.16 32.54 -2.76
C GLY A 943 -7.44 31.71 -2.97
N VAL A 944 -7.43 30.79 -3.95
CA VAL A 944 -8.47 29.77 -4.15
C VAL A 944 -8.62 28.89 -2.90
N PHE A 945 -7.51 28.30 -2.43
CA PHE A 945 -7.52 27.36 -1.31
C PHE A 945 -7.25 28.09 0.01
N LYS A 946 -8.16 27.90 0.98
CA LYS A 946 -8.04 28.50 2.32
C LYS A 946 -7.37 27.56 3.32
N CYS A 947 -7.50 26.26 3.08
CA CYS A 947 -6.88 25.21 3.87
C CYS A 947 -6.43 24.02 3.01
N ALA A 948 -5.43 23.29 3.51
CA ALA A 948 -5.11 21.96 2.98
C ALA A 948 -4.77 20.97 4.08
N ALA A 949 -5.07 19.69 3.84
CA ALA A 949 -4.62 18.57 4.65
C ALA A 949 -3.78 17.61 3.81
N SER A 950 -2.58 17.28 4.29
CA SER A 950 -1.66 16.32 3.66
C SER A 950 -1.50 15.11 4.56
N ILE A 951 -1.85 13.93 4.04
CA ILE A 951 -1.66 12.66 4.75
C ILE A 951 -0.48 11.93 4.09
N ALA A 952 0.48 11.49 4.91
CA ALA A 952 1.75 10.87 4.50
C ALA A 952 2.39 11.49 3.24
N PRO A 953 2.60 12.83 3.18
CA PRO A 953 3.03 13.48 1.94
C PRO A 953 4.49 13.20 1.62
N VAL A 954 4.78 13.00 0.32
CA VAL A 954 6.12 13.31 -0.20
C VAL A 954 6.34 14.83 -0.05
N THR A 955 7.53 15.26 0.38
CA THR A 955 7.86 16.70 0.50
C THR A 955 9.14 17.07 -0.24
N ASP A 956 9.94 16.06 -0.61
CA ASP A 956 11.14 16.14 -1.42
C ASP A 956 11.35 14.78 -2.11
N TRP A 957 11.47 14.81 -3.45
CA TRP A 957 11.66 13.61 -4.27
C TRP A 957 13.03 12.94 -4.03
N THR A 958 14.02 13.66 -3.50
CA THR A 958 15.32 13.07 -3.12
C THR A 958 15.23 12.12 -1.91
N TYR A 959 14.11 12.11 -1.17
CA TYR A 959 13.89 11.19 -0.05
C TYR A 959 12.93 10.03 -0.36
N TYR A 960 12.36 9.97 -1.57
CA TYR A 960 11.54 8.86 -2.04
C TYR A 960 12.39 7.87 -2.86
N ASP A 961 11.84 6.71 -3.21
CA ASP A 961 12.62 5.61 -3.79
C ASP A 961 13.13 5.95 -5.21
N SER A 962 14.21 5.27 -5.62
CA SER A 962 14.85 5.48 -6.92
C SER A 962 14.00 5.00 -8.10
N ILE A 963 13.30 3.88 -7.97
CA ILE A 963 12.58 3.25 -9.08
C ILE A 963 11.39 4.10 -9.50
N TYR A 964 10.54 4.53 -8.56
CA TYR A 964 9.47 5.49 -8.81
C TYR A 964 10.04 6.83 -9.27
N THR A 965 10.95 7.42 -8.49
CA THR A 965 11.29 8.83 -8.68
C THR A 965 12.04 9.04 -9.98
N GLU A 966 13.01 8.18 -10.31
CA GLU A 966 13.84 8.37 -11.50
C GLU A 966 13.10 8.02 -12.81
N ARG A 967 12.04 7.20 -12.74
CA ARG A 967 11.11 6.94 -13.86
C ARG A 967 10.45 8.23 -14.37
N TYR A 968 10.17 9.17 -13.46
CA TYR A 968 9.44 10.40 -13.76
C TYR A 968 10.32 11.66 -13.73
N MET A 969 11.38 11.66 -12.92
CA MET A 969 12.26 12.82 -12.69
C MET A 969 13.69 12.63 -13.22
N GLY A 970 14.07 11.45 -13.70
CA GLY A 970 15.46 11.13 -14.02
C GLY A 970 16.37 11.17 -12.77
N LEU A 971 17.68 11.12 -12.97
CA LEU A 971 18.65 11.19 -11.88
C LEU A 971 18.73 12.63 -11.31
N PRO A 972 18.87 12.81 -9.98
CA PRO A 972 19.06 14.13 -9.36
C PRO A 972 20.15 14.96 -10.05
N ASP A 973 21.32 14.36 -10.29
CA ASP A 973 22.47 15.02 -10.94
C ASP A 973 22.20 15.51 -12.38
N THR A 974 21.23 14.89 -13.07
CA THR A 974 20.87 15.23 -14.45
C THR A 974 19.64 16.13 -14.58
N ASN A 975 18.79 16.19 -13.54
CA ASN A 975 17.57 16.98 -13.51
C ASN A 975 17.44 17.84 -12.23
N GLN A 976 18.54 18.41 -11.76
CA GLN A 976 18.59 19.22 -10.54
C GLN A 976 17.46 20.29 -10.49
N VAL A 977 17.19 20.95 -11.61
CA VAL A 977 16.12 21.97 -11.73
C VAL A 977 14.73 21.38 -11.49
N GLY A 978 14.44 20.17 -11.98
CA GLY A 978 13.19 19.47 -11.68
C GLY A 978 13.06 19.16 -10.19
N TYR A 979 14.08 18.56 -9.59
CA TYR A 979 14.10 18.24 -8.15
C TYR A 979 14.00 19.50 -7.26
N ASP A 980 14.62 20.60 -7.64
CA ASP A 980 14.54 21.87 -6.89
C ASP A 980 13.17 22.54 -7.02
N ASN A 981 12.58 22.56 -8.23
CA ASN A 981 11.25 23.12 -8.45
C ASN A 981 10.17 22.35 -7.71
N SER A 982 10.30 21.02 -7.64
CA SER A 982 9.38 20.09 -7.02
C SER A 982 9.53 19.96 -5.49
N ARG A 983 10.54 20.60 -4.88
CA ARG A 983 10.77 20.51 -3.44
C ARG A 983 9.79 21.37 -2.62
N LEU A 984 8.73 20.75 -2.11
CA LEU A 984 7.78 21.37 -1.19
C LEU A 984 8.45 21.84 0.11
N SER A 985 9.39 21.06 0.64
CA SER A 985 10.04 21.35 1.94
C SER A 985 10.76 22.70 1.98
N THR A 986 11.33 23.17 0.87
CA THR A 986 11.93 24.52 0.72
C THR A 986 10.92 25.61 0.41
N ARG A 987 9.70 25.25 -0.04
CA ARG A 987 8.60 26.20 -0.29
C ARG A 987 7.78 26.52 0.98
N ALA A 988 8.13 25.98 2.15
CA ALA A 988 7.42 26.16 3.42
C ALA A 988 6.98 27.61 3.72
N GLN A 989 7.79 28.62 3.34
CA GLN A 989 7.44 30.03 3.54
C GLN A 989 6.16 30.49 2.81
N LYS A 990 5.80 29.86 1.69
CA LYS A 990 4.55 30.11 0.94
C LYS A 990 3.29 29.67 1.69
N LEU A 991 3.41 28.80 2.70
CA LEU A 991 2.28 28.38 3.54
C LEU A 991 1.95 29.38 4.66
N ARG A 992 2.71 30.49 4.80
CA ARG A 992 2.45 31.51 5.83
C ARG A 992 1.02 32.07 5.70
N GLY A 993 0.26 31.98 6.78
CA GLY A 993 -1.11 32.50 6.86
C GLY A 993 -2.18 31.59 6.24
N LYS A 994 -1.81 30.45 5.67
CA LYS A 994 -2.75 29.40 5.23
C LYS A 994 -3.05 28.44 6.39
N LYS A 995 -4.24 27.83 6.43
CA LYS A 995 -4.55 26.75 7.40
C LYS A 995 -3.98 25.43 6.87
N TYR A 996 -2.99 24.84 7.54
CA TYR A 996 -2.36 23.59 7.09
C TYR A 996 -2.44 22.49 8.16
N LEU A 997 -2.75 21.27 7.73
CA LEU A 997 -2.71 20.04 8.52
C LEU A 997 -1.76 19.04 7.87
N LEU A 998 -0.78 18.57 8.64
CA LEU A 998 0.17 17.52 8.27
C LEU A 998 -0.12 16.27 9.12
N VAL A 999 -0.35 15.12 8.47
CA VAL A 999 -0.62 13.84 9.15
C VAL A 999 0.33 12.77 8.62
N HIS A 1000 0.92 11.96 9.50
CA HIS A 1000 1.86 10.90 9.08
C HIS A 1000 1.99 9.79 10.14
N GLY A 1001 2.13 8.53 9.72
CA GLY A 1001 2.57 7.42 10.57
C GLY A 1001 4.08 7.47 10.80
N THR A 1002 4.57 7.10 11.99
CA THR A 1002 6.02 7.13 12.29
C THR A 1002 6.78 5.96 11.69
N SER A 1003 6.07 4.89 11.32
CA SER A 1003 6.60 3.63 10.79
C SER A 1003 6.17 3.38 9.34
N ASP A 1004 5.89 4.47 8.62
CA ASP A 1004 5.67 4.48 7.18
C ASP A 1004 6.95 4.07 6.44
N ASP A 1005 6.95 2.85 5.91
CA ASP A 1005 8.05 2.24 5.16
C ASP A 1005 8.13 2.71 3.70
N ASN A 1006 7.09 3.39 3.21
CA ASN A 1006 6.99 3.84 1.83
C ASN A 1006 7.33 5.33 1.70
N VAL A 1007 6.42 6.19 2.19
CA VAL A 1007 6.68 7.63 2.28
C VAL A 1007 7.22 7.92 3.67
N HIS A 1008 8.50 7.65 3.90
CA HIS A 1008 9.14 7.82 5.21
C HIS A 1008 8.73 9.07 6.00
N TYR A 1009 8.49 8.92 7.30
CA TYR A 1009 8.20 10.01 8.26
C TYR A 1009 9.23 11.16 8.23
N GLN A 1010 10.45 10.89 7.73
CA GLN A 1010 11.45 11.88 7.31
C GLN A 1010 10.84 13.05 6.50
N GLN A 1011 9.94 12.75 5.57
CA GLN A 1011 9.29 13.71 4.67
C GLN A 1011 8.48 14.76 5.46
N ALA A 1012 7.59 14.33 6.35
CA ALA A 1012 6.83 15.22 7.22
C ALA A 1012 7.74 16.01 8.16
N MET A 1013 8.70 15.36 8.81
CA MET A 1013 9.56 16.04 9.80
C MET A 1013 10.49 17.09 9.19
N ILE A 1014 10.92 16.94 7.94
CA ILE A 1014 11.72 17.96 7.24
C ILE A 1014 10.84 19.18 6.86
N LEU A 1015 9.59 18.95 6.44
CA LEU A 1015 8.63 20.05 6.19
C LEU A 1015 8.26 20.78 7.50
N ALA A 1016 7.92 20.04 8.56
CA ALA A 1016 7.64 20.57 9.89
C ALA A 1016 8.78 21.46 10.41
N LYS A 1017 10.00 20.93 10.41
CA LYS A 1017 11.23 21.67 10.78
C LYS A 1017 11.41 22.97 9.99
N ASN A 1018 11.05 22.99 8.71
CA ASN A 1018 11.14 24.20 7.90
C ASN A 1018 9.99 25.19 8.16
N LEU A 1019 8.78 24.72 8.49
CA LEU A 1019 7.68 25.60 8.94
C LEU A 1019 8.00 26.25 10.29
N GLU A 1020 8.47 25.47 11.26
CA GLU A 1020 8.91 25.91 12.59
C GLU A 1020 10.02 26.96 12.51
N ARG A 1021 11.07 26.70 11.72
CA ARG A 1021 12.20 27.63 11.53
C ARG A 1021 11.80 28.98 10.93
N HIS A 1022 10.69 29.03 10.20
CA HIS A 1022 10.15 30.27 9.64
C HIS A 1022 9.06 30.90 10.52
N ASP A 1023 8.74 30.36 11.70
CA ASP A 1023 7.61 30.83 12.53
C ASP A 1023 6.30 30.83 11.73
N ILE A 1024 5.91 29.64 11.26
CA ILE A 1024 4.66 29.39 10.52
C ILE A 1024 3.85 28.35 11.28
N LEU A 1025 2.66 28.73 11.71
CA LEU A 1025 1.73 27.84 12.42
C LEU A 1025 1.10 26.84 11.46
N PHE A 1026 1.09 25.57 11.87
CA PHE A 1026 0.41 24.46 11.22
C PHE A 1026 -0.10 23.50 12.30
N LYS A 1027 -0.98 22.57 11.93
CA LYS A 1027 -1.35 21.43 12.79
C LYS A 1027 -0.58 20.20 12.34
N GLN A 1028 -0.08 19.42 13.29
CA GLN A 1028 0.51 18.11 13.02
C GLN A 1028 -0.22 17.03 13.81
N ILE A 1029 -0.44 15.88 13.17
CA ILE A 1029 -0.85 14.64 13.81
C ILE A 1029 0.20 13.59 13.41
N SER A 1030 0.68 12.83 14.39
CA SER A 1030 1.65 11.78 14.13
C SER A 1030 1.22 10.53 14.87
N TYR A 1031 1.07 9.44 14.12
CA TYR A 1031 0.59 8.17 14.63
C TYR A 1031 1.77 7.25 14.86
N ALA A 1032 2.03 6.93 16.14
CA ALA A 1032 3.08 6.00 16.51
C ALA A 1032 2.80 4.61 15.91
N ASP A 1033 3.83 4.00 15.35
CA ASP A 1033 3.86 2.63 14.83
C ASP A 1033 2.90 2.27 13.68
N GLU A 1034 2.15 3.26 13.15
CA GLU A 1034 1.33 3.07 11.96
C GLU A 1034 2.17 3.14 10.67
N ASP A 1035 1.81 2.27 9.72
CA ASP A 1035 2.35 2.22 8.36
C ASP A 1035 1.72 3.28 7.43
N HIS A 1036 2.06 3.25 6.14
CA HIS A 1036 1.55 4.17 5.13
C HIS A 1036 0.01 4.22 5.03
N GLY A 1037 -0.70 3.16 5.45
CA GLY A 1037 -2.16 3.03 5.34
C GLY A 1037 -2.95 3.53 6.55
N LEU A 1038 -2.29 3.82 7.68
CA LEU A 1038 -2.89 4.34 8.92
C LEU A 1038 -4.16 3.59 9.39
N ILE A 1039 -4.20 2.27 9.17
CA ILE A 1039 -5.43 1.47 9.23
C ILE A 1039 -6.05 1.47 10.63
N ASN A 1040 -5.25 1.27 11.69
CA ASN A 1040 -5.77 1.09 13.05
C ASN A 1040 -6.28 2.43 13.63
N VAL A 1041 -5.84 3.54 13.06
CA VAL A 1041 -6.16 4.91 13.50
C VAL A 1041 -7.15 5.64 12.58
N ARG A 1042 -7.68 4.97 11.54
CA ARG A 1042 -8.67 5.53 10.59
C ARG A 1042 -9.80 6.32 11.28
N PRO A 1043 -10.49 5.82 12.33
CA PRO A 1043 -11.51 6.60 13.01
C PRO A 1043 -10.99 7.93 13.59
N HIS A 1044 -9.81 7.94 14.22
CA HIS A 1044 -9.21 9.18 14.71
C HIS A 1044 -8.82 10.12 13.56
N LEU A 1045 -8.34 9.56 12.44
CA LEU A 1045 -7.95 10.31 11.24
C LEU A 1045 -9.15 11.08 10.65
N TYR A 1046 -10.23 10.38 10.30
CA TYR A 1046 -11.37 11.05 9.65
C TYR A 1046 -12.11 12.00 10.60
N HIS A 1047 -12.22 11.71 11.91
CA HIS A 1047 -12.72 12.71 12.88
C HIS A 1047 -11.80 13.95 12.99
N SER A 1048 -10.49 13.78 12.87
CA SER A 1048 -9.54 14.90 12.85
C SER A 1048 -9.66 15.74 11.58
N LEU A 1049 -9.91 15.10 10.43
CA LEU A 1049 -10.18 15.77 9.16
C LEU A 1049 -11.51 16.52 9.21
N ASP A 1050 -12.60 15.89 9.68
CA ASP A 1050 -13.92 16.52 9.91
C ASP A 1050 -13.79 17.79 10.76
N ARG A 1051 -13.03 17.71 11.87
CA ARG A 1051 -12.75 18.87 12.71
C ARG A 1051 -11.95 19.94 11.97
N PHE A 1052 -10.87 19.57 11.28
CA PHE A 1052 -10.01 20.53 10.57
C PHE A 1052 -10.77 21.27 9.46
N PHE A 1053 -11.54 20.55 8.64
CA PHE A 1053 -12.36 21.15 7.60
C PHE A 1053 -13.60 21.86 8.16
N GLY A 1054 -14.16 21.42 9.28
CA GLY A 1054 -15.16 22.17 10.04
C GLY A 1054 -14.66 23.54 10.52
N GLU A 1055 -13.45 23.60 11.07
CA GLU A 1055 -12.77 24.87 11.40
C GLU A 1055 -12.35 25.68 10.16
N CYS A 1056 -12.14 25.03 9.01
CA CYS A 1056 -11.85 25.71 7.74
C CYS A 1056 -13.10 26.39 7.15
N PHE A 1057 -14.20 25.64 7.06
CA PHE A 1057 -15.47 26.03 6.42
C PHE A 1057 -16.47 26.73 7.36
N ALA A 1058 -16.05 27.05 8.60
CA ALA A 1058 -16.91 27.57 9.66
C ALA A 1058 -18.17 26.71 9.95
N SER A 1059 -18.11 25.42 9.64
CA SER A 1059 -19.26 24.50 9.73
C SER A 1059 -19.41 23.94 11.14
N SER A 1060 -20.44 24.41 11.84
CA SER A 1060 -20.80 23.88 13.16
C SER A 1060 -21.30 22.42 13.13
N ARG A 1061 -21.69 21.90 11.96
CA ARG A 1061 -22.15 20.51 11.76
C ARG A 1061 -20.95 19.54 11.72
N LEU A 1062 -19.94 19.85 10.92
CA LEU A 1062 -18.65 19.13 10.90
C LEU A 1062 -17.98 19.15 12.28
N MET A 1063 -17.94 20.33 12.92
CA MET A 1063 -17.40 20.50 14.28
C MET A 1063 -18.14 19.71 15.37
N LYS A 1064 -19.39 19.32 15.15
CA LYS A 1064 -20.18 18.47 16.05
C LYS A 1064 -19.98 16.98 15.77
N SER A 1065 -19.74 16.59 14.51
CA SER A 1065 -19.51 15.19 14.14
C SER A 1065 -18.18 14.62 14.66
N ALA A 1066 -17.23 15.49 15.01
CA ALA A 1066 -15.95 15.12 15.61
C ALA A 1066 -15.98 15.08 17.15
N LYS A 1067 -17.14 14.87 17.77
CA LYS A 1067 -17.35 14.74 19.23
C LYS A 1067 -18.02 13.42 19.59
#